data_AF-A0A3D1LHH6-F1
#
_entry.id   AF-A0A3D1LHH6-F1
#
_cell.length_a   1.000
_cell.length_b   1.000
_cell.length_c   1.000
_cell.angle_alpha   90.00
_cell.angle_beta   90.00
_cell.angle_gamma   90.00
#
_symmetry.space_group_name_H-M   'P 1'
#
loop_
_entity.id
_entity.type
_entity.pdbx_description
1 polymer ?
#
loop_
_entity_poly.entity_id
_entity_poly.type
_entity_poly.pdbx_seq_one_letter_code
_entity_poly.pdbx_strand_id
1 'polypeptide(L)'
;MGRDHKLYYESYSDSADLDDDGLLDITYKHSIDYYGYFDPYKCYQYNTTGTDKFDPVSRTTTKFCSNAGGQWSGNILNWLTMSRIDVLKKVLYGGHRSSDSTSETVLERATVPQDAHSWGKEFTGRLCYNSSGTPQYTYSCSLDSDCASGYACTDKSMELVGFAQSGLSTCTAATPGTTSNKMLVVRYRHPAALAAAQISGDTHTDLLASFSDATEPLTSTFIDYDTTITNFGTAGSKIDPSQDHLDAYSTVVVAEFKTSTGNGSETWKFMVDSDDGAEVELFTTADTSLGVVASHYGAHSSCTTAPTTACAGMVTDSISLSKSSTWYRLVVRVSEGGGQDGVRVWYNKANAGWKLFGTTNLGNNNMRTFNISASNQCTLYASEFINKGKPTSGATSQDSSKYHMVCNSTLSDTGAPLMRLLQNVSGKRIWDWASKERPVCDNSLGTPTDYEVRVKVCDTVIDTTDQLDIKKSEIGDSCKWYPGSGTGLWKPVGLLQQYGEGDGSKVCSKTLSKACNTDANCDFATEGKCVDKAEMYFGMMTTSYTKNTSGGVLRKNIGAILDESNANNGIFQSSENAQGNIILTFDRLKPVGFRYSDWSYQDATGGNCGWISDRPIAEGECRSWGNPIAEMMYESLRYYAGRLAPTSDFTYSTSQDSGLSLSKPDWGYKDGSTAKPLYDIYPGCAKPFILLLSDTNTSYDSDQIPGSSFKKPDNTSFAEDTPVLLKLGETQSSGRTLLNDLAYTIGQTENITGNSWYIGENGTLKDFLCTGKSAANFSLLRGMCPEEPTKMGSYYSAALSYYGKTKFKSITGKPDVNTFVVALSSPFSDLQIKTSSGTVSILPTAKSVSGCASVNGGCAQRMNLTYDATYGMQLTQKSPADTAAYCPTNTIVDYYVDDIRYDSSNNVIYALFRINYEDVEQGADHDMDSIVKYEVCTATAATDGYGSCGSSTLAANQIEIKLVSDYAAGCIDQVMGFVISGTTEDGVYLPVKDKDVGSTDGDTPAVVADMPLTWSKEFTIGTTSTAKSLKNPLWYAAKWGGFEDKNGNNTPDLREEWAKDCTAADINQCNPDNYYQVVNPLKLRRQLNKALTDILRRVTSGT
;
A
#
# COMPACT_ATOMS: atom_id res chain seq x y z
N MET A 1 2.78 -5.21 23.06
CA MET A 1 2.27 -4.73 21.76
C MET A 1 2.94 -3.41 21.49
N GLY A 2 3.61 -3.29 20.35
CA GLY A 2 4.22 -2.05 19.88
C GLY A 2 3.16 -1.03 19.51
N ARG A 3 3.35 0.22 19.95
CA ARG A 3 2.44 1.31 19.67
C ARG A 3 3.03 2.12 18.51
N ASP A 4 2.53 1.83 17.33
CA ASP A 4 3.01 2.40 16.07
C ASP A 4 1.90 3.20 15.38
N HIS A 5 2.23 4.41 14.93
CA HIS A 5 1.32 5.24 14.13
C HIS A 5 0.94 4.56 12.81
N LYS A 6 1.79 3.64 12.30
CA LYS A 6 1.50 2.86 11.09
C LYS A 6 0.27 1.94 11.22
N LEU A 7 -0.25 1.73 12.44
CA LEU A 7 -1.51 1.01 12.66
C LEU A 7 -2.74 1.79 12.16
N TYR A 8 -2.61 3.09 11.89
CA TYR A 8 -3.71 3.95 11.46
C TYR A 8 -3.77 4.16 9.94
N TYR A 9 -2.83 3.60 9.17
CA TYR A 9 -2.93 3.48 7.71
C TYR A 9 -4.00 2.46 7.29
N GLU A 10 -4.33 2.48 6.01
CA GLU A 10 -5.25 1.57 5.36
C GLU A 10 -4.86 0.10 5.51
N SER A 11 -5.86 -0.77 5.63
CA SER A 11 -5.65 -2.22 5.66
C SER A 11 -5.38 -2.80 4.28
N TYR A 12 -5.98 -2.22 3.25
CA TYR A 12 -5.95 -2.78 1.89
C TYR A 12 -5.22 -1.80 0.98
N SER A 13 -3.90 -1.80 1.03
CA SER A 13 -3.05 -0.96 0.16
C SER A 13 -2.95 -1.57 -1.25
N ASP A 14 -2.54 -0.75 -2.21
CA ASP A 14 -2.37 -1.16 -3.61
C ASP A 14 -1.10 -2.02 -3.81
N SER A 15 -0.30 -2.17 -2.76
CA SER A 15 0.95 -2.91 -2.76
C SER A 15 0.83 -4.34 -2.21
N ALA A 16 -0.39 -4.82 -1.96
CA ALA A 16 -0.63 -6.12 -1.35
C ALA A 16 -1.30 -7.10 -2.33
N ASP A 17 -0.81 -8.33 -2.34
CA ASP A 17 -1.53 -9.50 -2.86
C ASP A 17 -2.40 -10.06 -1.73
N LEU A 18 -3.71 -9.85 -1.84
CA LEU A 18 -4.68 -10.15 -0.80
C LEU A 18 -5.30 -11.55 -0.96
N ASP A 19 -5.25 -12.18 -2.13
CA ASP A 19 -5.75 -13.54 -2.34
C ASP A 19 -4.70 -14.60 -2.69
N ASP A 20 -3.42 -14.24 -2.61
CA ASP A 20 -2.26 -15.10 -2.86
C ASP A 20 -2.23 -15.68 -4.28
N ASP A 21 -2.80 -14.97 -5.26
CA ASP A 21 -2.78 -15.39 -6.67
C ASP A 21 -1.47 -14.99 -7.39
N GLY A 22 -0.58 -14.28 -6.70
CA GLY A 22 0.70 -13.77 -7.24
C GLY A 22 0.57 -12.41 -7.94
N LEU A 23 -0.62 -11.80 -7.94
CA LEU A 23 -0.90 -10.50 -8.52
C LEU A 23 -1.21 -9.49 -7.40
N LEU A 24 -0.82 -8.23 -7.58
CA LEU A 24 -1.16 -7.17 -6.64
C LEU A 24 -2.62 -6.75 -6.84
N ASP A 25 -3.37 -6.62 -5.74
CA ASP A 25 -4.76 -6.19 -5.77
C ASP A 25 -4.87 -4.66 -5.72
N ILE A 26 -4.49 -4.02 -6.84
CA ILE A 26 -4.42 -2.55 -6.99
C ILE A 26 -5.80 -1.86 -7.09
N THR A 27 -6.89 -2.63 -7.23
CA THR A 27 -8.26 -2.12 -7.26
C THR A 27 -9.19 -3.03 -6.49
N TYR A 28 -10.45 -2.61 -6.27
CA TYR A 28 -11.45 -3.49 -5.67
C TYR A 28 -11.66 -4.75 -6.51
N LYS A 29 -11.45 -5.92 -5.87
CA LYS A 29 -11.62 -7.25 -6.43
C LYS A 29 -12.78 -7.95 -5.74
N HIS A 30 -13.85 -8.17 -6.47
CA HIS A 30 -15.11 -8.68 -5.97
C HIS A 30 -15.04 -10.14 -5.48
N SER A 31 -14.09 -10.93 -5.96
CA SER A 31 -13.85 -12.29 -5.45
C SER A 31 -13.31 -12.30 -4.02
N ILE A 32 -12.65 -11.21 -3.58
CA ILE A 32 -12.11 -11.09 -2.23
C ILE A 32 -13.22 -10.77 -1.23
N ASP A 33 -13.17 -11.42 -0.08
CA ASP A 33 -13.98 -11.07 1.08
C ASP A 33 -13.16 -10.17 2.00
N TYR A 34 -13.39 -8.86 1.91
CA TYR A 34 -12.66 -7.88 2.72
C TYR A 34 -13.12 -7.96 4.18
N TYR A 35 -12.21 -8.32 5.09
CA TYR A 35 -12.50 -8.46 6.53
C TYR A 35 -12.52 -7.13 7.30
N GLY A 36 -13.68 -6.73 7.81
CA GLY A 36 -13.78 -5.49 8.59
C GLY A 36 -14.97 -5.44 9.51
N TYR A 37 -15.45 -4.22 9.77
CA TYR A 37 -16.59 -4.00 10.65
C TYR A 37 -17.91 -4.39 10.00
N PHE A 38 -18.00 -4.24 8.67
CA PHE A 38 -19.15 -4.66 7.89
C PHE A 38 -19.06 -6.15 7.56
N ASP A 39 -20.18 -6.86 7.51
CA ASP A 39 -20.25 -8.22 6.96
C ASP A 39 -20.25 -8.16 5.41
N PRO A 40 -19.31 -8.82 4.71
CA PRO A 40 -19.22 -8.82 3.24
C PRO A 40 -20.48 -9.28 2.50
N TYR A 41 -21.31 -10.09 3.16
CA TYR A 41 -22.53 -10.69 2.61
C TYR A 41 -23.81 -10.02 3.11
N LYS A 42 -23.70 -8.78 3.60
CA LYS A 42 -24.84 -7.92 3.97
C LYS A 42 -24.85 -6.63 3.17
N CYS A 43 -26.04 -6.07 3.07
CA CYS A 43 -26.32 -4.78 2.48
C CYS A 43 -26.70 -3.79 3.57
N TYR A 44 -26.24 -2.56 3.42
CA TYR A 44 -26.37 -1.50 4.41
C TYR A 44 -27.06 -0.29 3.83
N GLN A 45 -27.85 0.39 4.65
CA GLN A 45 -28.37 1.71 4.34
C GLN A 45 -27.84 2.70 5.37
N TYR A 46 -27.44 3.89 4.91
CA TYR A 46 -27.00 4.94 5.82
C TYR A 46 -28.22 5.58 6.49
N ASN A 47 -28.19 5.63 7.81
CA ASN A 47 -29.26 6.13 8.66
C ASN A 47 -28.75 7.35 9.42
N THR A 48 -29.41 8.49 9.23
CA THR A 48 -29.13 9.77 9.90
C THR A 48 -30.12 10.09 11.03
N THR A 49 -30.99 9.15 11.39
CA THR A 49 -31.93 9.29 12.49
C THR A 49 -31.30 8.79 13.78
N GLY A 50 -31.02 9.70 14.71
CA GLY A 50 -30.35 9.39 15.98
C GLY A 50 -28.83 9.45 15.81
N THR A 51 -28.14 8.34 16.02
CA THR A 51 -26.70 8.20 15.72
C THR A 51 -26.53 7.82 14.26
N ASP A 52 -25.83 8.67 13.53
CA ASP A 52 -25.41 8.46 12.15
C ASP A 52 -24.62 7.14 12.01
N LYS A 53 -25.13 6.20 11.22
CA LYS A 53 -24.52 4.87 11.04
C LYS A 53 -25.07 4.14 9.82
N PHE A 54 -24.39 3.07 9.46
CA PHE A 54 -24.85 2.08 8.51
C PHE A 54 -25.63 0.98 9.24
N ASP A 55 -26.91 0.86 8.91
CA ASP A 55 -27.79 -0.22 9.40
C ASP A 55 -27.84 -1.35 8.38
N PRO A 56 -27.67 -2.63 8.78
CA PRO A 56 -27.85 -3.75 7.89
C PRO A 56 -29.35 -3.87 7.54
N VAL A 57 -29.66 -4.03 6.25
CA VAL A 57 -31.05 -4.09 5.74
C VAL A 57 -31.39 -5.42 5.07
N SER A 58 -30.39 -6.14 4.56
CA SER A 58 -30.59 -7.47 3.96
C SER A 58 -29.29 -8.27 3.85
N ARG A 59 -29.42 -9.57 3.62
CA ARG A 59 -28.32 -10.48 3.25
C ARG A 59 -28.24 -10.64 1.74
N THR A 60 -27.05 -10.99 1.26
CA THR A 60 -26.77 -11.32 -0.14
C THR A 60 -25.80 -12.50 -0.20
N THR A 61 -25.91 -13.35 -1.22
CA THR A 61 -24.95 -14.44 -1.47
C THR A 61 -23.88 -14.05 -2.48
N THR A 62 -24.02 -12.89 -3.11
CA THR A 62 -23.18 -12.42 -4.22
C THR A 62 -22.46 -11.12 -3.87
N LYS A 63 -22.57 -10.62 -2.63
CA LYS A 63 -22.04 -9.32 -2.18
C LYS A 63 -22.61 -8.11 -2.93
N PHE A 64 -23.55 -8.32 -3.85
CA PHE A 64 -24.34 -7.28 -4.50
C PHE A 64 -25.64 -7.04 -3.75
N CYS A 65 -26.02 -5.77 -3.67
CA CYS A 65 -27.24 -5.31 -3.05
C CYS A 65 -28.35 -5.07 -4.05
N SER A 66 -29.54 -4.75 -3.54
CA SER A 66 -30.64 -4.35 -4.42
C SER A 66 -30.23 -3.08 -5.18
N ASN A 67 -30.54 -3.03 -6.47
CA ASN A 67 -30.38 -1.82 -7.28
C ASN A 67 -31.40 -0.72 -6.93
N ALA A 68 -32.26 -0.95 -5.93
CA ALA A 68 -33.21 0.00 -5.39
C ALA A 68 -32.86 0.36 -3.93
N GLY A 69 -33.02 1.64 -3.57
CA GLY A 69 -32.98 2.08 -2.18
C GLY A 69 -31.64 2.57 -1.63
N GLY A 70 -30.63 2.82 -2.48
CA GLY A 70 -29.38 3.46 -2.05
C GLY A 70 -28.53 2.59 -1.11
N GLN A 71 -28.54 1.27 -1.33
CA GLN A 71 -27.87 0.30 -0.48
C GLN A 71 -26.38 0.19 -0.82
N TRP A 72 -25.57 -0.10 0.21
CA TRP A 72 -24.14 -0.32 0.10
C TRP A 72 -23.80 -1.77 0.40
N SER A 73 -22.92 -2.36 -0.40
CA SER A 73 -22.32 -3.66 -0.12
C SER A 73 -21.40 -3.57 1.09
N GLY A 74 -21.55 -4.49 2.05
CA GLY A 74 -20.59 -4.58 3.16
C GLY A 74 -19.17 -4.88 2.69
N ASN A 75 -19.02 -5.63 1.59
CA ASN A 75 -17.71 -5.98 1.06
C ASN A 75 -16.96 -4.74 0.55
N ILE A 76 -17.65 -3.85 -0.17
CA ILE A 76 -17.02 -2.61 -0.66
C ILE A 76 -16.76 -1.63 0.48
N LEU A 77 -17.65 -1.53 1.48
CA LEU A 77 -17.45 -0.67 2.64
C LEU A 77 -16.20 -1.07 3.44
N ASN A 78 -15.94 -2.37 3.62
CA ASN A 78 -14.70 -2.81 4.27
C ASN A 78 -13.46 -2.39 3.48
N TRP A 79 -13.44 -2.63 2.16
CA TRP A 79 -12.33 -2.23 1.29
C TRP A 79 -12.06 -0.72 1.35
N LEU A 80 -13.13 0.09 1.34
CA LEU A 80 -13.04 1.54 1.36
C LEU A 80 -12.54 2.09 2.70
N THR A 81 -12.97 1.52 3.83
CA THR A 81 -12.96 2.26 5.11
C THR A 81 -12.10 1.69 6.23
N MET A 82 -11.52 0.49 6.11
CA MET A 82 -10.82 -0.14 7.24
C MET A 82 -9.34 0.25 7.38
N SER A 83 -8.96 0.79 8.54
CA SER A 83 -7.55 0.91 8.95
C SER A 83 -7.05 -0.36 9.62
N ARG A 84 -5.73 -0.55 9.68
CA ARG A 84 -5.10 -1.75 10.26
C ARG A 84 -5.50 -1.97 11.72
N ILE A 85 -5.63 -0.89 12.50
CA ILE A 85 -6.07 -0.95 13.89
C ILE A 85 -7.53 -1.41 14.00
N ASP A 86 -8.41 -1.07 13.05
CA ASP A 86 -9.81 -1.52 13.08
C ASP A 86 -9.89 -3.04 12.91
N VAL A 87 -9.17 -3.57 11.92
CA VAL A 87 -9.06 -5.01 11.68
C VAL A 87 -8.51 -5.70 12.93
N LEU A 88 -7.44 -5.15 13.53
CA LEU A 88 -6.85 -5.70 14.75
C LEU A 88 -7.86 -5.72 15.92
N LYS A 89 -8.62 -4.63 16.13
CA LYS A 89 -9.67 -4.55 17.16
C LYS A 89 -10.79 -5.56 16.91
N LYS A 90 -11.24 -5.72 15.65
CA LYS A 90 -12.23 -6.74 15.26
C LYS A 90 -11.72 -8.15 15.58
N VAL A 91 -10.47 -8.45 15.25
CA VAL A 91 -9.85 -9.76 15.53
C VAL A 91 -9.69 -10.02 17.03
N LEU A 92 -9.21 -9.04 17.79
CA LEU A 92 -8.91 -9.25 19.21
C LEU A 92 -10.19 -9.33 20.05
N TYR A 93 -11.15 -8.42 19.85
CA TYR A 93 -12.30 -8.32 20.75
C TYR A 93 -13.65 -8.00 20.07
N GLY A 94 -13.74 -8.12 18.75
CA GLY A 94 -15.00 -7.89 18.02
C GLY A 94 -15.23 -6.44 17.56
N GLY A 95 -14.26 -5.55 17.77
CA GLY A 95 -14.28 -4.16 17.28
C GLY A 95 -14.57 -3.13 18.37
N HIS A 96 -14.23 -1.87 18.10
CA HIS A 96 -14.49 -0.75 19.01
C HIS A 96 -15.99 -0.46 19.08
N ARG A 97 -16.60 -0.61 20.26
CA ARG A 97 -18.04 -0.43 20.46
C ARG A 97 -18.33 1.00 20.94
N SER A 98 -18.69 1.89 20.02
CA SER A 98 -19.11 3.26 20.38
C SER A 98 -20.46 3.28 21.10
N SER A 99 -21.29 2.26 20.89
CA SER A 99 -22.51 2.00 21.67
C SER A 99 -22.64 0.51 21.97
N ASP A 100 -22.84 0.17 23.24
CA ASP A 100 -22.95 -1.21 23.71
C ASP A 100 -24.06 -1.34 24.76
N SER A 101 -25.28 -1.65 24.31
CA SER A 101 -26.48 -1.67 25.14
C SER A 101 -27.25 -2.98 25.02
N THR A 102 -28.35 -3.15 25.77
CA THR A 102 -29.20 -4.34 25.62
C THR A 102 -30.04 -4.34 24.34
N SER A 103 -30.18 -3.19 23.66
CA SER A 103 -30.99 -3.06 22.44
C SER A 103 -30.17 -3.03 21.15
N GLU A 104 -28.95 -2.51 21.22
CA GLU A 104 -28.09 -2.38 20.05
C GLU A 104 -26.60 -2.37 20.41
N THR A 105 -25.79 -2.77 19.44
CA THR A 105 -24.33 -2.64 19.47
C THR A 105 -23.90 -1.96 18.18
N VAL A 106 -23.15 -0.87 18.29
CA VAL A 106 -22.63 -0.10 17.16
C VAL A 106 -21.11 -0.10 17.25
N LEU A 107 -20.45 -0.50 16.16
CA LEU A 107 -19.01 -0.39 16.01
C LEU A 107 -18.66 0.94 15.35
N GLU A 108 -17.57 1.58 15.78
CA GLU A 108 -17.06 2.83 15.20
C GLU A 108 -15.58 2.71 14.88
N ARG A 109 -15.20 3.17 13.68
CA ARG A 109 -13.81 3.16 13.23
C ARG A 109 -12.89 3.97 14.13
N ALA A 110 -11.58 3.70 14.11
CA ALA A 110 -10.58 4.60 14.66
C ALA A 110 -10.57 6.01 14.01
N THR A 111 -10.21 6.99 14.83
CA THR A 111 -9.84 8.36 14.40
C THR A 111 -8.55 8.33 13.60
N VAL A 112 -8.56 9.06 12.49
CA VAL A 112 -7.45 9.21 11.54
C VAL A 112 -7.29 10.71 11.28
N PRO A 113 -6.15 11.34 11.64
CA PRO A 113 -5.94 12.77 11.41
C PRO A 113 -6.00 13.18 9.94
N GLN A 114 -6.23 14.47 9.67
CA GLN A 114 -6.27 15.03 8.32
C GLN A 114 -4.86 15.36 7.81
N ASP A 115 -4.03 14.32 7.77
CA ASP A 115 -2.65 14.27 7.29
C ASP A 115 -2.48 12.98 6.47
N ALA A 116 -1.26 12.55 6.20
CA ALA A 116 -1.04 11.32 5.43
C ALA A 116 -1.46 10.01 6.12
N HIS A 117 -1.95 10.01 7.37
CA HIS A 117 -2.68 8.85 7.87
C HIS A 117 -4.03 8.68 7.16
N SER A 118 -4.59 9.76 6.60
CA SER A 118 -5.76 9.70 5.72
C SER A 118 -5.39 8.98 4.42
N TRP A 119 -6.28 8.12 3.94
CA TRP A 119 -6.07 7.41 2.68
C TRP A 119 -7.25 7.57 1.73
N GLY A 120 -6.92 7.54 0.45
CA GLY A 120 -7.87 7.57 -0.64
C GLY A 120 -8.11 6.19 -1.25
N LYS A 121 -9.33 5.97 -1.77
CA LYS A 121 -9.67 4.90 -2.70
C LYS A 121 -10.48 5.46 -3.85
N GLU A 122 -10.23 4.97 -5.05
CA GLU A 122 -11.03 5.29 -6.23
C GLU A 122 -11.58 4.05 -6.90
N PHE A 123 -12.77 4.17 -7.48
CA PHE A 123 -13.41 3.08 -8.20
C PHE A 123 -14.39 3.63 -9.23
N THR A 124 -14.65 2.85 -10.29
CA THR A 124 -15.59 3.20 -11.36
C THR A 124 -17.01 2.70 -11.07
N GLY A 125 -17.15 1.74 -10.14
CA GLY A 125 -18.38 0.99 -9.90
C GLY A 125 -18.64 -0.11 -10.93
N ARG A 126 -17.76 -0.28 -11.92
CA ARG A 126 -17.82 -1.33 -12.94
C ARG A 126 -16.83 -2.45 -12.64
N LEU A 127 -17.20 -3.67 -12.99
CA LEU A 127 -16.43 -4.89 -12.74
C LEU A 127 -16.28 -5.73 -14.01
N CYS A 128 -15.13 -6.36 -14.18
CA CYS A 128 -14.92 -7.35 -15.22
C CYS A 128 -15.80 -8.58 -14.98
N TYR A 129 -16.59 -8.95 -15.97
CA TYR A 129 -17.58 -10.02 -15.89
C TYR A 129 -17.39 -11.04 -17.01
N ASN A 130 -17.32 -12.32 -16.65
CA ASN A 130 -17.31 -13.41 -17.60
C ASN A 130 -18.64 -14.18 -17.53
N SER A 131 -19.36 -14.21 -18.66
CA SER A 131 -20.62 -14.95 -18.80
C SER A 131 -20.44 -16.41 -19.24
N SER A 132 -19.22 -16.80 -19.63
CA SER A 132 -18.89 -18.14 -20.12
C SER A 132 -18.58 -19.07 -18.95
N GLY A 133 -19.31 -20.19 -18.85
CA GLY A 133 -19.14 -21.13 -17.74
C GLY A 133 -19.94 -20.70 -16.50
N THR A 134 -19.28 -20.59 -15.34
CA THR A 134 -19.90 -20.07 -14.11
C THR A 134 -19.76 -18.54 -14.09
N PRO A 135 -20.88 -17.79 -14.14
CA PRO A 135 -20.83 -16.33 -14.13
C PRO A 135 -19.98 -15.77 -12.97
N GLN A 136 -18.98 -14.97 -13.29
CA GLN A 136 -17.99 -14.47 -12.34
C GLN A 136 -17.70 -12.99 -12.57
N TYR A 137 -17.76 -12.20 -11.50
CA TYR A 137 -17.19 -10.86 -11.45
C TYR A 137 -15.82 -10.91 -10.79
N THR A 138 -14.84 -10.19 -11.33
CA THR A 138 -13.47 -10.14 -10.80
C THR A 138 -13.15 -8.75 -10.25
N TYR A 139 -12.32 -7.97 -10.94
CA TYR A 139 -11.78 -6.69 -10.48
C TYR A 139 -12.44 -5.51 -11.18
N SER A 140 -12.21 -4.32 -10.61
CA SER A 140 -12.72 -3.07 -11.15
C SER A 140 -12.15 -2.77 -12.53
N CYS A 141 -12.97 -2.16 -13.39
CA CYS A 141 -12.59 -1.85 -14.75
C CYS A 141 -13.16 -0.49 -15.18
N SER A 142 -12.50 0.16 -16.12
CA SER A 142 -13.02 1.35 -16.80
C SER A 142 -13.55 0.99 -18.18
N LEU A 143 -12.86 0.08 -18.88
CA LEU A 143 -13.14 -0.37 -20.24
C LEU A 143 -13.05 -1.90 -20.35
N ASP A 144 -13.60 -2.47 -21.42
CA ASP A 144 -13.49 -3.91 -21.70
C ASP A 144 -12.03 -4.34 -21.90
N SER A 145 -11.16 -3.44 -22.37
CA SER A 145 -9.72 -3.67 -22.53
C SER A 145 -8.97 -3.85 -21.21
N ASP A 146 -9.53 -3.37 -20.10
CA ASP A 146 -8.94 -3.54 -18.78
C ASP A 146 -9.15 -4.97 -18.26
N CYS A 147 -10.08 -5.70 -18.88
CA CYS A 147 -10.45 -7.04 -18.49
C CYS A 147 -9.64 -8.09 -19.25
N ALA A 148 -9.34 -9.19 -18.57
CA ALA A 148 -8.75 -10.38 -19.20
C ALA A 148 -9.61 -10.88 -20.37
N SER A 149 -8.97 -11.56 -21.33
CA SER A 149 -9.65 -12.14 -22.49
C SER A 149 -10.86 -13.00 -22.08
N GLY A 150 -12.03 -12.72 -22.67
CA GLY A 150 -13.30 -13.38 -22.37
C GLY A 150 -14.16 -12.70 -21.29
N TYR A 151 -13.70 -11.59 -20.70
CA TYR A 151 -14.46 -10.77 -19.76
C TYR A 151 -14.93 -9.46 -20.44
N ALA A 152 -16.04 -8.90 -19.94
CA ALA A 152 -16.58 -7.61 -20.33
C ALA A 152 -16.79 -6.71 -19.12
N CYS A 153 -16.51 -5.43 -19.25
CA CYS A 153 -16.60 -4.45 -18.17
C CYS A 153 -18.06 -4.00 -17.95
N THR A 154 -18.65 -4.46 -16.85
CA THR A 154 -20.08 -4.32 -16.56
C THR A 154 -20.32 -3.37 -15.38
N ASP A 155 -21.25 -2.43 -15.52
CA ASP A 155 -21.62 -1.52 -14.43
C ASP A 155 -22.40 -2.24 -13.31
N LYS A 156 -21.94 -2.02 -12.08
CA LYS A 156 -22.49 -2.53 -10.81
C LYS A 156 -22.56 -1.47 -9.73
N SER A 157 -22.51 -0.18 -10.11
CA SER A 157 -22.47 0.93 -9.16
C SER A 157 -23.69 0.94 -8.24
N MET A 158 -24.90 0.75 -8.78
CA MET A 158 -26.13 0.71 -8.00
C MET A 158 -26.15 -0.45 -6.99
N GLU A 159 -25.64 -1.62 -7.37
CA GLU A 159 -25.60 -2.81 -6.51
C GLU A 159 -24.44 -2.79 -5.50
N LEU A 160 -23.39 -2.00 -5.74
CA LEU A 160 -22.24 -1.88 -4.85
C LEU A 160 -22.38 -0.72 -3.86
N VAL A 161 -22.77 0.46 -4.34
CA VAL A 161 -22.74 1.72 -3.57
C VAL A 161 -24.06 2.50 -3.61
N GLY A 162 -25.08 1.99 -4.29
CA GLY A 162 -26.44 2.53 -4.21
C GLY A 162 -26.68 3.79 -5.04
N PHE A 163 -25.70 4.25 -5.81
CA PHE A 163 -25.83 5.35 -6.77
C PHE A 163 -25.14 4.98 -8.09
N ALA A 164 -25.61 5.60 -9.17
CA ALA A 164 -25.12 5.32 -10.51
C ALA A 164 -23.84 6.10 -10.82
N GLN A 165 -23.01 5.55 -11.71
CA GLN A 165 -21.95 6.31 -12.37
C GLN A 165 -22.60 7.39 -13.27
N SER A 166 -22.16 8.64 -13.16
CA SER A 166 -22.61 9.72 -14.04
C SER A 166 -21.80 9.69 -15.35
N GLY A 167 -22.47 9.73 -16.50
CA GLY A 167 -21.81 9.82 -17.82
C GLY A 167 -21.77 8.51 -18.63
N LEU A 168 -22.51 7.47 -18.23
CA LEU A 168 -22.75 6.34 -19.12
C LEU A 168 -23.80 6.74 -20.17
N SER A 169 -23.38 7.01 -21.41
CA SER A 169 -24.31 6.93 -22.55
C SER A 169 -24.35 5.49 -23.04
N THR A 170 -25.49 4.83 -22.89
CA THR A 170 -25.71 3.49 -23.43
C THR A 170 -25.78 3.56 -24.96
N CYS A 171 -24.69 3.18 -25.64
CA CYS A 171 -24.72 2.95 -27.09
C CYS A 171 -25.36 1.58 -27.35
N THR A 172 -26.38 1.49 -28.20
CA THR A 172 -27.02 0.20 -28.50
C THR A 172 -26.09 -0.59 -29.43
N ALA A 173 -25.36 -1.54 -28.85
CA ALA A 173 -24.30 -2.30 -29.50
C ALA A 173 -24.81 -3.13 -30.69
N ALA A 174 -24.42 -2.73 -31.89
CA ALA A 174 -24.26 -3.64 -33.02
C ALA A 174 -22.99 -3.21 -33.75
N THR A 175 -22.04 -4.13 -33.95
CA THR A 175 -20.89 -3.90 -34.84
C THR A 175 -21.44 -3.44 -36.18
N PRO A 176 -21.16 -2.21 -36.62
CA PRO A 176 -21.71 -1.70 -37.87
C PRO A 176 -21.35 -2.65 -39.02
N GLY A 177 -22.33 -3.03 -39.84
CA GLY A 177 -22.07 -3.78 -41.07
C GLY A 177 -21.14 -2.99 -42.00
N THR A 178 -20.63 -3.60 -43.07
CA THR A 178 -19.80 -2.87 -44.04
C THR A 178 -20.61 -2.40 -45.24
N THR A 179 -20.26 -1.22 -45.76
CA THR A 179 -20.79 -0.68 -47.01
C THR A 179 -19.67 -0.65 -48.05
N SER A 180 -19.87 -1.31 -49.20
CA SER A 180 -18.87 -1.39 -50.27
C SER A 180 -18.71 -0.07 -51.02
N ASN A 181 -17.51 0.15 -51.56
CA ASN A 181 -17.14 1.28 -52.43
C ASN A 181 -17.29 2.65 -51.79
N LYS A 182 -17.12 2.71 -50.46
CA LYS A 182 -17.29 3.91 -49.65
C LYS A 182 -16.17 4.06 -48.62
N MET A 183 -15.91 5.29 -48.20
CA MET A 183 -15.05 5.62 -47.06
C MET A 183 -15.85 6.44 -46.05
N LEU A 184 -15.48 6.33 -44.78
CA LEU A 184 -16.11 7.04 -43.67
C LEU A 184 -15.20 8.22 -43.30
N VAL A 185 -15.72 9.43 -43.37
CA VAL A 185 -15.08 10.65 -42.90
C VAL A 185 -15.78 11.07 -41.62
N VAL A 186 -15.02 11.38 -40.58
CA VAL A 186 -15.56 11.89 -39.31
C VAL A 186 -14.78 13.12 -38.89
N ARG A 187 -15.49 14.17 -38.48
CA ARG A 187 -14.87 15.42 -38.03
C ARG A 187 -15.18 15.69 -36.56
N TYR A 188 -14.15 16.17 -35.86
CA TYR A 188 -14.17 16.52 -34.45
C TYR A 188 -13.69 17.95 -34.30
N ARG A 189 -14.27 18.71 -33.39
CA ARG A 189 -13.81 20.04 -33.04
C ARG A 189 -12.55 19.93 -32.18
N HIS A 190 -11.59 20.82 -32.37
CA HIS A 190 -10.50 20.91 -31.41
C HIS A 190 -11.01 21.25 -30.01
N PRO A 191 -10.38 20.69 -28.97
CA PRO A 191 -10.53 21.18 -27.61
C PRO A 191 -10.19 22.67 -27.50
N ALA A 192 -10.78 23.36 -26.52
CA ALA A 192 -10.67 24.81 -26.37
C ALA A 192 -9.26 25.31 -25.99
N ALA A 193 -8.33 24.42 -25.60
CA ALA A 193 -7.04 24.76 -25.00
C ALA A 193 -5.84 23.98 -25.60
N LEU A 194 -5.80 23.76 -26.92
CA LEU A 194 -4.65 23.11 -27.57
C LEU A 194 -3.43 24.03 -27.71
N ALA A 195 -2.22 23.46 -27.57
CA ALA A 195 -0.97 24.10 -27.94
C ALA A 195 -0.86 24.22 -29.48
N ALA A 196 -0.10 25.20 -29.97
CA ALA A 196 0.04 25.44 -31.41
C ALA A 196 0.53 24.21 -32.20
N ALA A 197 1.44 23.41 -31.63
CA ALA A 197 1.93 22.17 -32.25
C ALA A 197 0.86 21.08 -32.39
N GLN A 198 -0.14 21.06 -31.49
CA GLN A 198 -1.27 20.14 -31.53
C GLN A 198 -2.34 20.59 -32.52
N ILE A 199 -2.52 21.91 -32.66
CA ILE A 199 -3.40 22.50 -33.67
C ILE A 199 -2.86 22.21 -35.08
N SER A 200 -1.55 22.35 -35.28
CA SER A 200 -0.91 22.10 -36.58
C SER A 200 -0.52 20.64 -36.83
N GLY A 201 -0.60 19.76 -35.82
CA GLY A 201 -0.25 18.34 -35.93
C GLY A 201 1.22 18.10 -36.29
N ASP A 202 2.16 18.54 -35.44
CA ASP A 202 3.62 18.47 -35.70
C ASP A 202 4.24 17.06 -35.57
N THR A 203 3.54 16.14 -34.89
CA THR A 203 3.94 14.75 -34.73
C THR A 203 2.71 13.82 -34.68
N HIS A 204 2.94 12.50 -34.72
CA HIS A 204 1.88 11.51 -34.46
C HIS A 204 1.19 11.73 -33.11
N THR A 205 1.97 12.02 -32.07
CA THR A 205 1.45 12.29 -30.72
C THR A 205 0.61 13.57 -30.70
N ASP A 206 1.07 14.62 -31.39
CA ASP A 206 0.34 15.89 -31.48
C ASP A 206 -0.96 15.74 -32.27
N LEU A 207 -0.95 14.98 -33.37
CA LEU A 207 -2.17 14.67 -34.13
C LEU A 207 -3.18 13.91 -33.29
N LEU A 208 -2.77 12.91 -32.51
CA LEU A 208 -3.68 12.20 -31.61
C LEU A 208 -4.19 13.12 -30.49
N ALA A 209 -3.33 13.99 -29.96
CA ALA A 209 -3.71 14.96 -28.94
C ALA A 209 -4.68 16.03 -29.48
N SER A 210 -4.67 16.31 -30.79
CA SER A 210 -5.64 17.24 -31.40
C SER A 210 -7.11 16.82 -31.21
N PHE A 211 -7.34 15.53 -30.93
CA PHE A 211 -8.67 14.98 -30.67
C PHE A 211 -9.08 15.01 -29.19
N SER A 212 -8.21 15.34 -28.23
CA SER A 212 -8.53 15.29 -26.79
C SER A 212 -7.71 16.27 -25.95
N ASP A 213 -8.34 16.96 -25.00
CA ASP A 213 -7.65 17.69 -23.92
C ASP A 213 -7.94 17.00 -22.57
N ALA A 214 -7.06 17.19 -21.59
CA ALA A 214 -7.23 16.70 -20.22
C ALA A 214 -8.49 17.25 -19.52
N THR A 215 -9.13 18.31 -20.06
CA THR A 215 -10.26 19.01 -19.42
C THR A 215 -11.62 18.85 -20.12
N GLU A 216 -11.65 18.40 -21.38
CA GLU A 216 -12.88 18.27 -22.16
C GLU A 216 -13.01 16.84 -22.73
N PRO A 217 -14.08 16.08 -22.37
CA PRO A 217 -14.27 14.73 -22.87
C PRO A 217 -14.62 14.73 -24.36
N LEU A 218 -14.22 13.66 -25.06
CA LEU A 218 -14.47 13.39 -26.49
C LEU A 218 -15.95 13.53 -26.94
N THR A 219 -16.89 13.67 -26.02
CA THR A 219 -18.32 13.71 -26.27
C THR A 219 -18.89 15.11 -26.56
N SER A 220 -18.12 16.18 -26.37
CA SER A 220 -18.50 17.54 -26.76
C SER A 220 -17.98 17.96 -28.15
N THR A 221 -17.15 17.13 -28.80
CA THR A 221 -16.34 17.53 -29.97
C THR A 221 -16.83 16.99 -31.31
N PHE A 222 -17.61 15.91 -31.38
CA PHE A 222 -18.11 15.39 -32.66
C PHE A 222 -18.97 16.42 -33.40
N ILE A 223 -18.58 16.74 -34.64
CA ILE A 223 -19.26 17.75 -35.45
C ILE A 223 -20.24 17.09 -36.42
N ASP A 224 -19.73 16.21 -37.29
CA ASP A 224 -20.45 15.62 -38.43
C ASP A 224 -19.64 14.47 -39.08
N TYR A 225 -20.26 13.69 -39.99
CA TYR A 225 -19.61 12.58 -40.70
C TYR A 225 -20.18 12.28 -42.11
N ASP A 226 -19.36 11.77 -43.02
CA ASP A 226 -19.76 11.26 -44.34
C ASP A 226 -19.45 9.76 -44.48
N THR A 227 -20.44 8.93 -44.82
CA THR A 227 -20.19 7.54 -45.29
C THR A 227 -20.29 7.40 -46.81
N THR A 228 -20.45 8.51 -47.53
CA THR A 228 -20.84 8.51 -48.95
C THR A 228 -19.69 8.78 -49.91
N ILE A 229 -18.49 9.13 -49.43
CA ILE A 229 -17.37 9.47 -50.31
C ILE A 229 -16.78 8.21 -50.97
N THR A 230 -16.34 8.35 -52.22
CA THR A 230 -15.82 7.24 -53.02
C THR A 230 -14.34 7.36 -53.33
N ASN A 231 -13.79 8.57 -53.29
CA ASN A 231 -12.38 8.89 -53.50
C ASN A 231 -11.97 10.08 -52.62
N PHE A 232 -10.69 10.17 -52.27
CA PHE A 232 -10.15 11.42 -51.70
C PHE A 232 -10.32 12.56 -52.71
N GLY A 233 -10.63 13.78 -52.26
CA GLY A 233 -10.95 14.91 -53.14
C GLY A 233 -12.29 14.82 -53.88
N THR A 234 -13.28 14.10 -53.33
CA THR A 234 -14.65 14.10 -53.86
C THR A 234 -15.25 15.50 -53.69
N ALA A 235 -15.67 16.13 -54.80
CA ALA A 235 -16.25 17.47 -54.77
C ALA A 235 -17.50 17.54 -53.87
N GLY A 236 -17.56 18.56 -53.01
CA GLY A 236 -18.61 18.80 -52.03
C GLY A 236 -18.62 17.85 -50.82
N SER A 237 -17.60 17.01 -50.65
CA SER A 237 -17.42 16.19 -49.43
C SER A 237 -16.72 16.97 -48.32
N LYS A 238 -16.77 16.50 -47.07
CA LYS A 238 -16.11 17.15 -45.93
C LYS A 238 -14.58 17.21 -45.97
N ILE A 239 -13.97 16.63 -47.01
CA ILE A 239 -12.53 16.64 -47.28
C ILE A 239 -12.26 17.13 -48.71
N ASP A 240 -13.17 17.93 -49.27
CA ASP A 240 -13.01 18.52 -50.60
C ASP A 240 -11.96 19.64 -50.58
N PRO A 241 -10.79 19.45 -51.20
CA PRO A 241 -9.72 20.45 -51.18
C PRO A 241 -10.00 21.68 -52.06
N SER A 242 -11.21 21.83 -52.60
CA SER A 242 -11.67 23.05 -53.27
C SER A 242 -12.59 23.92 -52.41
N GLN A 243 -12.89 23.50 -51.18
CA GLN A 243 -13.72 24.24 -50.23
C GLN A 243 -13.00 24.37 -48.89
N ASP A 244 -13.07 25.58 -48.33
CA ASP A 244 -12.82 25.83 -46.91
C ASP A 244 -14.05 25.38 -46.14
N HIS A 245 -13.87 24.51 -45.15
CA HIS A 245 -14.96 23.84 -44.47
C HIS A 245 -15.21 24.42 -43.09
N LEU A 246 -14.20 24.39 -42.21
CA LEU A 246 -14.27 24.80 -40.80
C LEU A 246 -12.85 25.06 -40.29
N ASP A 247 -12.60 26.07 -39.49
CA ASP A 247 -11.33 26.18 -38.77
C ASP A 247 -11.35 25.37 -37.44
N ALA A 248 -10.16 25.00 -36.96
CA ALA A 248 -9.93 24.38 -35.66
C ALA A 248 -10.67 23.04 -35.42
N TYR A 249 -10.39 22.07 -36.29
CA TYR A 249 -11.00 20.74 -36.22
C TYR A 249 -10.01 19.63 -36.61
N SER A 250 -10.32 18.41 -36.20
CA SER A 250 -9.55 17.21 -36.57
C SER A 250 -10.43 16.26 -37.36
N THR A 251 -9.85 15.57 -38.35
CA THR A 251 -10.56 14.64 -39.24
C THR A 251 -9.97 13.24 -39.17
N VAL A 252 -10.85 12.24 -39.13
CA VAL A 252 -10.49 10.83 -39.33
C VAL A 252 -11.17 10.30 -40.58
N VAL A 253 -10.40 9.76 -41.52
CA VAL A 253 -10.93 9.04 -42.70
C VAL A 253 -10.59 7.56 -42.61
N VAL A 254 -11.61 6.71 -42.69
CA VAL A 254 -11.48 5.26 -42.58
C VAL A 254 -11.97 4.56 -43.84
N ALA A 255 -11.10 3.72 -44.39
CA ALA A 255 -11.44 2.80 -45.47
C ALA A 255 -10.74 1.46 -45.26
N GLU A 256 -11.43 0.37 -45.55
CA GLU A 256 -10.80 -0.93 -45.75
C GLU A 256 -10.62 -1.15 -47.25
N PHE A 257 -9.43 -1.59 -47.67
CA PHE A 257 -9.12 -1.90 -49.07
C PHE A 257 -8.50 -3.28 -49.22
N LYS A 258 -8.67 -3.84 -50.41
CA LYS A 258 -8.26 -5.20 -50.74
C LYS A 258 -7.02 -5.21 -51.64
N THR A 259 -6.02 -6.01 -51.30
CA THR A 259 -4.84 -6.23 -52.17
C THR A 259 -5.15 -7.20 -53.31
N SER A 260 -4.31 -7.20 -54.36
CA SER A 260 -4.52 -8.12 -55.49
C SER A 260 -4.26 -9.57 -55.12
N THR A 261 -4.93 -10.50 -55.80
CA THR A 261 -4.70 -11.95 -55.69
C THR A 261 -3.41 -12.40 -56.38
N GLY A 262 -2.60 -13.20 -55.70
CA GLY A 262 -1.35 -13.79 -56.20
C GLY A 262 -0.51 -14.44 -55.08
N ASN A 263 0.69 -14.94 -55.42
CA ASN A 263 1.63 -15.47 -54.42
C ASN A 263 2.61 -14.38 -53.96
N GLY A 264 2.96 -14.37 -52.67
CA GLY A 264 3.94 -13.44 -52.08
C GLY A 264 3.35 -12.10 -51.64
N SER A 265 4.19 -11.07 -51.52
CA SER A 265 3.80 -9.71 -51.17
C SER A 265 3.89 -8.74 -52.36
N GLU A 266 3.27 -7.58 -52.23
CA GLU A 266 3.45 -6.42 -53.09
C GLU A 266 3.84 -5.19 -52.29
N THR A 267 4.77 -4.41 -52.84
CA THR A 267 5.17 -3.13 -52.27
C THR A 267 4.15 -2.05 -52.61
N TRP A 268 3.66 -1.40 -51.57
CA TRP A 268 2.83 -0.21 -51.63
C TRP A 268 3.60 0.97 -51.04
N LYS A 269 3.35 2.16 -51.59
CA LYS A 269 3.76 3.43 -51.02
C LYS A 269 2.53 4.31 -50.90
N PHE A 270 2.48 5.12 -49.85
CA PHE A 270 1.42 6.09 -49.60
C PHE A 270 2.00 7.49 -49.53
N MET A 271 1.14 8.47 -49.75
CA MET A 271 1.45 9.88 -49.60
C MET A 271 0.17 10.60 -49.22
N VAL A 272 0.26 11.56 -48.32
CA VAL A 272 -0.85 12.37 -47.82
C VAL A 272 -0.51 13.85 -47.97
N ASP A 273 -1.50 14.63 -48.36
CA ASP A 273 -1.43 16.07 -48.57
C ASP A 273 -2.66 16.70 -47.92
N SER A 274 -2.41 17.55 -46.93
CA SER A 274 -3.30 18.60 -46.42
C SER A 274 -2.56 19.93 -46.60
N ASP A 275 -3.10 21.02 -46.09
CA ASP A 275 -2.34 22.22 -45.76
C ASP A 275 -1.87 22.24 -44.30
N ASP A 276 -2.53 21.52 -43.40
CA ASP A 276 -2.02 21.25 -42.04
C ASP A 276 -1.61 19.77 -41.82
N GLY A 277 -1.21 19.44 -40.58
CA GLY A 277 -0.65 18.14 -40.22
C GLY A 277 -1.56 16.97 -40.57
N ALA A 278 -1.04 15.99 -41.33
CA ALA A 278 -1.77 14.79 -41.70
C ALA A 278 -0.89 13.53 -41.71
N GLU A 279 -1.51 12.37 -41.47
CA GLU A 279 -0.85 11.07 -41.53
C GLU A 279 -1.77 9.96 -42.07
N VAL A 280 -1.14 8.88 -42.54
CA VAL A 280 -1.78 7.64 -42.98
C VAL A 280 -1.19 6.48 -42.20
N GLU A 281 -2.02 5.80 -41.43
CA GLU A 281 -1.66 4.59 -40.70
C GLU A 281 -2.43 3.39 -41.25
N LEU A 282 -1.78 2.23 -41.30
CA LEU A 282 -2.39 0.99 -41.76
C LEU A 282 -2.58 0.00 -40.62
N PHE A 283 -3.69 -0.73 -40.67
CA PHE A 283 -4.01 -1.79 -39.74
C PHE A 283 -4.43 -3.06 -40.48
N THR A 284 -4.20 -4.21 -39.84
CA THR A 284 -4.90 -5.44 -40.22
C THR A 284 -6.37 -5.35 -39.82
N THR A 285 -7.27 -6.13 -40.42
CA THR A 285 -8.66 -6.21 -39.95
C THR A 285 -8.80 -6.85 -38.55
N ALA A 286 -7.71 -7.38 -37.98
CA ALA A 286 -7.62 -7.84 -36.60
C ALA A 286 -7.05 -6.75 -35.67
N ASP A 287 -7.04 -5.49 -36.10
CA ASP A 287 -6.65 -4.29 -35.34
C ASP A 287 -5.17 -4.23 -34.92
N THR A 288 -4.29 -4.97 -35.59
CA THR A 288 -2.84 -4.83 -35.44
C THR A 288 -2.35 -3.66 -36.28
N SER A 289 -1.72 -2.65 -35.67
CA SER A 289 -1.06 -1.57 -36.40
C SER A 289 0.11 -2.10 -37.22
N LEU A 290 0.29 -1.54 -38.42
CA LEU A 290 1.42 -1.76 -39.31
C LEU A 290 2.31 -0.51 -39.40
N GLY A 291 2.07 0.48 -38.54
CA GLY A 291 2.80 1.76 -38.49
C GLY A 291 2.23 2.84 -39.42
N VAL A 292 2.70 4.07 -39.19
CA VAL A 292 2.44 5.24 -40.04
C VAL A 292 3.24 5.09 -41.33
N VAL A 293 2.55 5.01 -42.47
CA VAL A 293 3.15 4.74 -43.79
C VAL A 293 3.31 5.99 -44.65
N ALA A 294 2.69 7.10 -44.26
CA ALA A 294 2.90 8.41 -44.84
C ALA A 294 2.52 9.50 -43.84
N SER A 295 3.23 10.64 -43.85
CA SER A 295 2.85 11.82 -43.07
C SER A 295 3.32 13.12 -43.72
N HIS A 296 2.68 14.22 -43.34
CA HIS A 296 3.11 15.58 -43.62
C HIS A 296 2.71 16.42 -42.41
N TYR A 297 3.64 16.60 -41.46
CA TYR A 297 3.35 17.23 -40.18
C TYR A 297 3.56 18.76 -40.21
N GLY A 298 2.85 19.46 -39.33
CA GLY A 298 2.90 20.91 -39.16
C GLY A 298 2.22 21.68 -40.29
N ALA A 299 2.14 23.00 -40.15
CA ALA A 299 1.48 23.87 -41.12
C ALA A 299 2.31 24.06 -42.42
N HIS A 300 1.68 23.84 -43.56
CA HIS A 300 2.29 23.89 -44.90
C HIS A 300 1.27 24.32 -45.98
N SER A 301 1.65 24.25 -47.27
CA SER A 301 0.74 24.55 -48.38
C SER A 301 0.40 23.28 -49.15
N SER A 302 -0.88 23.05 -49.45
CA SER A 302 -1.31 21.88 -50.23
C SER A 302 -0.65 21.82 -51.62
N CYS A 303 -0.26 20.62 -52.03
CA CYS A 303 0.43 20.34 -53.29
C CYS A 303 -0.50 20.14 -54.51
N THR A 304 -1.82 20.07 -54.31
CA THR A 304 -2.93 20.14 -55.29
C THR A 304 -2.97 19.19 -56.51
N THR A 305 -1.86 18.60 -56.96
CA THR A 305 -1.81 17.64 -58.10
C THR A 305 -0.94 16.43 -57.80
N ALA A 306 -1.25 15.27 -58.39
CA ALA A 306 -0.50 14.02 -58.19
C ALA A 306 0.97 14.19 -58.61
N PRO A 307 1.92 14.24 -57.67
CA PRO A 307 3.28 14.62 -57.99
C PRO A 307 4.11 13.40 -58.42
N THR A 308 5.12 13.60 -59.27
CA THR A 308 6.06 12.53 -59.65
C THR A 308 7.05 12.17 -58.53
N THR A 309 7.16 13.06 -57.54
CA THR A 309 8.01 12.97 -56.33
C THR A 309 7.27 13.64 -55.18
N ALA A 310 7.36 13.10 -53.97
CA ALA A 310 6.70 13.69 -52.80
C ALA A 310 7.10 15.16 -52.59
N CYS A 311 6.20 15.96 -52.05
CA CYS A 311 6.52 17.35 -51.71
C CYS A 311 7.56 17.44 -50.60
N ALA A 312 8.25 18.57 -50.51
CA ALA A 312 9.23 18.80 -49.46
C ALA A 312 8.53 18.74 -48.10
N GLY A 313 9.05 17.92 -47.17
CA GLY A 313 8.48 17.73 -45.83
C GLY A 313 7.59 16.49 -45.69
N MET A 314 7.11 15.90 -46.79
CA MET A 314 6.32 14.66 -46.75
C MET A 314 7.22 13.45 -46.49
N VAL A 315 6.82 12.63 -45.51
CA VAL A 315 7.39 11.30 -45.27
C VAL A 315 6.57 10.28 -46.05
N THR A 316 7.23 9.47 -46.86
CA THR A 316 6.61 8.36 -47.60
C THR A 316 7.44 7.10 -47.41
N ASP A 317 6.83 6.05 -46.87
CA ASP A 317 7.51 4.76 -46.68
C ASP A 317 6.94 3.65 -47.55
N SER A 318 7.76 2.62 -47.76
CA SER A 318 7.38 1.43 -48.51
C SER A 318 6.91 0.35 -47.55
N ILE A 319 5.70 -0.17 -47.76
CA ILE A 319 5.15 -1.28 -46.99
C ILE A 319 4.89 -2.50 -47.88
N SER A 320 5.22 -3.69 -47.38
CA SER A 320 4.96 -4.95 -48.07
C SER A 320 3.63 -5.54 -47.60
N LEU A 321 2.63 -5.58 -48.49
CA LEU A 321 1.30 -6.14 -48.21
C LEU A 321 1.13 -7.50 -48.91
N SER A 322 0.45 -8.45 -48.28
CA SER A 322 0.25 -9.79 -48.83
C SER A 322 -0.66 -9.77 -50.07
N LYS A 323 -0.34 -10.57 -51.10
CA LYS A 323 -1.18 -10.76 -52.30
C LYS A 323 -2.31 -11.78 -52.09
N SER A 324 -2.90 -11.84 -50.90
CA SER A 324 -3.84 -12.91 -50.52
C SER A 324 -5.32 -12.50 -50.59
N SER A 325 -5.68 -11.42 -51.30
CA SER A 325 -7.05 -10.88 -51.25
C SER A 325 -7.44 -10.44 -49.82
N THR A 326 -6.46 -10.07 -49.01
CA THR A 326 -6.65 -9.65 -47.61
C THR A 326 -7.11 -8.20 -47.56
N TRP A 327 -7.97 -7.90 -46.58
CA TRP A 327 -8.39 -6.54 -46.27
C TRP A 327 -7.38 -5.90 -45.32
N TYR A 328 -7.02 -4.67 -45.63
CA TYR A 328 -6.27 -3.79 -44.75
C TYR A 328 -7.10 -2.55 -44.49
N ARG A 329 -7.05 -2.02 -43.28
CA ARG A 329 -7.69 -0.77 -42.92
C ARG A 329 -6.68 0.36 -43.05
N LEU A 330 -7.12 1.42 -43.72
CA LEU A 330 -6.43 2.69 -43.86
C LEU A 330 -7.14 3.70 -42.97
N VAL A 331 -6.38 4.31 -42.07
CA VAL A 331 -6.82 5.37 -41.17
C VAL A 331 -6.00 6.61 -41.52
N VAL A 332 -6.68 7.66 -41.92
CA VAL A 332 -6.07 8.98 -42.17
C VAL A 332 -6.47 9.89 -41.03
N ARG A 333 -5.50 10.55 -40.40
CA ARG A 333 -5.75 11.57 -39.38
C ARG A 333 -5.22 12.89 -39.87
N VAL A 334 -5.98 13.94 -39.61
CA VAL A 334 -5.68 15.31 -40.02
C VAL A 334 -6.04 16.24 -38.88
N SER A 335 -5.20 17.22 -38.61
CA SER A 335 -5.48 18.35 -37.72
C SER A 335 -5.50 19.62 -38.57
N GLU A 336 -6.52 20.45 -38.40
CA GLU A 336 -6.76 21.64 -39.22
C GLU A 336 -6.84 22.86 -38.29
N GLY A 337 -5.79 23.69 -38.33
CA GLY A 337 -5.68 24.93 -37.57
C GLY A 337 -6.38 26.11 -38.23
N GLY A 338 -6.43 26.11 -39.57
CA GLY A 338 -7.30 26.97 -40.39
C GLY A 338 -6.74 27.24 -41.79
N GLY A 339 -7.59 27.25 -42.82
CA GLY A 339 -7.12 27.36 -44.21
C GLY A 339 -8.00 26.65 -45.24
N GLN A 340 -7.38 25.90 -46.14
CA GLN A 340 -8.03 25.05 -47.14
C GLN A 340 -7.98 23.58 -46.70
N ASP A 341 -8.99 23.18 -45.94
CA ASP A 341 -8.98 21.98 -45.10
C ASP A 341 -9.23 20.62 -45.83
N GLY A 342 -8.63 20.40 -47.00
CA GLY A 342 -8.90 19.22 -47.81
C GLY A 342 -7.75 18.23 -47.86
N VAL A 343 -8.01 17.00 -47.42
CA VAL A 343 -7.02 15.91 -47.48
C VAL A 343 -7.07 15.11 -48.78
N ARG A 344 -5.89 14.82 -49.33
CA ARG A 344 -5.68 13.87 -50.44
C ARG A 344 -4.73 12.77 -50.03
N VAL A 345 -5.09 11.52 -50.35
CA VAL A 345 -4.19 10.37 -50.21
C VAL A 345 -3.94 9.76 -51.59
N TRP A 346 -2.68 9.53 -51.92
CA TRP A 346 -2.27 8.77 -53.10
C TRP A 346 -1.58 7.48 -52.69
N TYR A 347 -1.65 6.52 -53.59
CA TYR A 347 -0.90 5.28 -53.48
C TYR A 347 -0.12 5.00 -54.75
N ASN A 348 1.03 4.34 -54.59
CA ASN A 348 1.82 3.81 -55.69
C ASN A 348 2.10 2.33 -55.42
N LYS A 349 1.45 1.49 -56.21
CA LYS A 349 1.55 0.03 -56.10
C LYS A 349 2.57 -0.47 -57.13
N ALA A 350 3.56 -1.23 -56.67
CA ALA A 350 4.61 -1.81 -57.52
C ALA A 350 5.30 -0.81 -58.46
N ASN A 351 5.46 0.45 -58.01
CA ASN A 351 6.02 1.55 -58.81
C ASN A 351 5.25 1.85 -60.12
N ALA A 352 3.95 1.53 -60.19
CA ALA A 352 3.09 1.75 -61.36
C ALA A 352 2.60 3.22 -61.52
N GLY A 353 3.13 4.14 -60.72
CA GLY A 353 2.75 5.56 -60.69
C GLY A 353 1.74 5.88 -59.60
N TRP A 354 1.74 7.14 -59.15
CA TRP A 354 0.85 7.63 -58.10
C TRP A 354 -0.58 7.77 -58.60
N LYS A 355 -1.52 7.19 -57.86
CA LYS A 355 -2.96 7.27 -58.12
C LYS A 355 -3.68 7.74 -56.87
N LEU A 356 -4.74 8.52 -57.05
CA LEU A 356 -5.58 8.96 -55.94
C LEU A 356 -6.26 7.75 -55.31
N PHE A 357 -6.20 7.65 -53.98
CA PHE A 357 -6.79 6.54 -53.25
C PHE A 357 -8.32 6.63 -53.29
N GLY A 358 -8.97 5.53 -53.66
CA GLY A 358 -10.41 5.49 -53.81
C GLY A 358 -10.90 4.48 -54.83
N THR A 359 -12.23 4.32 -54.87
CA THR A 359 -12.95 3.34 -55.69
C THR A 359 -12.58 3.43 -57.17
N THR A 360 -12.39 4.64 -57.71
CA THR A 360 -12.11 4.83 -59.14
C THR A 360 -10.82 4.15 -59.57
N ASN A 361 -9.79 4.15 -58.71
CA ASN A 361 -8.47 3.61 -59.02
C ASN A 361 -8.24 2.20 -58.45
N LEU A 362 -8.88 1.86 -57.33
CA LEU A 362 -8.82 0.53 -56.72
C LEU A 362 -9.78 -0.47 -57.40
N GLY A 363 -10.83 0.02 -58.05
CA GLY A 363 -11.87 -0.78 -58.69
C GLY A 363 -13.02 -1.13 -57.75
N ASN A 364 -14.18 -1.42 -58.35
CA ASN A 364 -15.38 -1.77 -57.60
C ASN A 364 -15.18 -3.04 -56.75
N ASN A 365 -15.72 -3.02 -55.54
CA ASN A 365 -15.68 -4.06 -54.51
C ASN A 365 -14.30 -4.32 -53.89
N ASN A 366 -13.30 -3.49 -54.20
CA ASN A 366 -11.97 -3.55 -53.58
C ASN A 366 -11.80 -2.54 -52.44
N MET A 367 -12.86 -1.84 -52.06
CA MET A 367 -12.90 -0.90 -50.95
C MET A 367 -14.23 -1.02 -50.21
N ARG A 368 -14.24 -0.80 -48.91
CA ARG A 368 -15.43 -0.74 -48.06
C ARG A 368 -15.17 0.11 -46.82
N THR A 369 -16.22 0.47 -46.10
CA THR A 369 -16.10 1.09 -44.78
C THR A 369 -17.25 0.63 -43.88
N PHE A 370 -17.31 1.13 -42.66
CA PHE A 370 -18.37 0.85 -41.70
C PHE A 370 -19.66 1.61 -42.02
N ASN A 371 -20.81 0.94 -41.85
CA ASN A 371 -22.13 1.50 -42.07
C ASN A 371 -22.67 2.17 -40.80
N ILE A 372 -22.42 3.47 -40.66
CA ILE A 372 -22.83 4.24 -39.48
C ILE A 372 -24.23 4.84 -39.69
N SER A 373 -25.15 4.49 -38.79
CA SER A 373 -26.52 5.02 -38.71
C SER A 373 -26.71 5.85 -37.43
N ALA A 374 -27.82 6.59 -37.36
CA ALA A 374 -28.17 7.35 -36.16
C ALA A 374 -28.22 6.50 -34.87
N SER A 375 -28.49 5.19 -34.95
CA SER A 375 -28.56 4.29 -33.80
C SER A 375 -27.21 3.81 -33.28
N ASN A 376 -26.13 3.95 -34.05
CA ASN A 376 -24.78 3.54 -33.67
C ASN A 376 -23.73 4.65 -33.88
N GLN A 377 -24.15 5.89 -34.16
CA GLN A 377 -23.29 7.06 -34.27
C GLN A 377 -22.41 7.28 -33.02
N CYS A 378 -22.87 6.82 -31.86
CA CYS A 378 -22.12 6.91 -30.61
C CYS A 378 -20.79 6.14 -30.62
N THR A 379 -20.63 5.18 -31.52
CA THR A 379 -19.38 4.42 -31.68
C THR A 379 -18.24 5.25 -32.26
N LEU A 380 -18.54 6.43 -32.80
CA LEU A 380 -17.56 7.36 -33.34
C LEU A 380 -16.92 8.24 -32.25
N TYR A 381 -17.50 8.34 -31.05
CA TYR A 381 -16.91 9.10 -29.93
C TYR A 381 -15.80 8.33 -29.21
N ALA A 382 -15.63 7.05 -29.50
CA ALA A 382 -14.64 6.21 -28.81
C ALA A 382 -13.22 6.58 -29.25
N SER A 383 -12.29 6.71 -28.30
CA SER A 383 -10.86 6.87 -28.59
C SER A 383 -10.32 5.74 -29.48
N GLU A 384 -10.84 4.52 -29.33
CA GLU A 384 -10.57 3.38 -30.21
C GLU A 384 -10.91 3.66 -31.68
N PHE A 385 -11.96 4.42 -31.98
CA PHE A 385 -12.27 4.79 -33.36
C PHE A 385 -11.27 5.79 -33.92
N ILE A 386 -10.85 6.79 -33.14
CA ILE A 386 -9.81 7.75 -33.55
C ILE A 386 -8.46 7.05 -33.74
N ASN A 387 -8.11 6.16 -32.81
CA ASN A 387 -6.83 5.46 -32.78
C ASN A 387 -6.75 4.33 -33.80
N LYS A 388 -7.85 3.65 -34.16
CA LYS A 388 -7.77 2.43 -35.00
C LYS A 388 -8.77 2.43 -36.16
N GLY A 389 -9.59 3.47 -36.31
CA GLY A 389 -10.65 3.54 -37.30
C GLY A 389 -11.76 2.50 -37.10
N LYS A 390 -11.87 1.86 -35.92
CA LYS A 390 -12.85 0.79 -35.66
C LYS A 390 -13.96 1.25 -34.73
N PRO A 391 -15.23 1.21 -35.15
CA PRO A 391 -16.36 1.42 -34.27
C PRO A 391 -16.44 0.31 -33.19
N THR A 392 -16.56 0.69 -31.92
CA THR A 392 -16.64 -0.25 -30.78
C THR A 392 -18.07 -0.74 -30.53
N SER A 393 -18.24 -1.96 -30.01
CA SER A 393 -19.53 -2.50 -29.54
C SER A 393 -19.50 -2.66 -28.02
N GLY A 394 -20.50 -2.15 -27.30
CA GLY A 394 -20.61 -2.29 -25.83
C GLY A 394 -20.96 -0.98 -25.13
N ALA A 395 -21.13 -1.03 -23.80
CA ALA A 395 -21.27 0.17 -22.97
C ALA A 395 -19.94 0.93 -22.91
N THR A 396 -19.77 1.94 -23.76
CA THR A 396 -18.65 2.87 -23.67
C THR A 396 -18.99 3.92 -22.61
N SER A 397 -18.17 4.05 -21.57
CA SER A 397 -18.19 5.26 -20.75
C SER A 397 -17.85 6.43 -21.67
N GLN A 398 -18.68 7.47 -21.68
CA GLN A 398 -18.38 8.71 -22.42
C GLN A 398 -17.11 9.40 -21.93
N ASP A 399 -16.62 8.97 -20.78
CA ASP A 399 -15.44 9.49 -20.13
C ASP A 399 -14.81 8.35 -19.32
N SER A 400 -13.79 7.68 -19.89
CA SER A 400 -13.01 6.66 -19.17
C SER A 400 -12.18 7.26 -18.01
N SER A 401 -12.29 8.58 -17.75
CA SER A 401 -11.57 9.27 -16.69
C SER A 401 -12.42 9.61 -15.46
N LYS A 402 -13.68 9.12 -15.37
CA LYS A 402 -14.55 9.37 -14.20
C LYS A 402 -14.46 8.32 -13.11
N TYR A 403 -14.05 8.76 -11.92
CA TYR A 403 -13.95 7.91 -10.73
C TYR A 403 -14.85 8.42 -9.61
N HIS A 404 -15.44 7.50 -8.84
CA HIS A 404 -15.85 7.79 -7.48
C HIS A 404 -14.60 7.77 -6.61
N MET A 405 -14.36 8.85 -5.89
CA MET A 405 -13.23 9.00 -4.98
C MET A 405 -13.74 9.03 -3.56
N VAL A 406 -13.13 8.22 -2.72
CA VAL A 406 -13.40 8.13 -1.29
C VAL A 406 -12.12 8.48 -0.56
N CYS A 407 -12.20 9.39 0.41
CA CYS A 407 -11.10 9.62 1.33
C CYS A 407 -11.55 9.43 2.77
N ASN A 408 -10.70 8.80 3.57
CA ASN A 408 -10.96 8.50 4.96
C ASN A 408 -10.16 9.43 5.85
N SER A 409 -10.86 10.22 6.68
CA SER A 409 -10.22 11.22 7.54
C SER A 409 -11.12 11.59 8.72
N THR A 410 -10.60 12.37 9.66
CA THR A 410 -11.33 12.99 10.77
C THR A 410 -11.01 14.47 10.72
N LEU A 411 -12.01 15.34 10.73
CA LEU A 411 -11.80 16.78 10.45
C LEU A 411 -11.64 17.64 11.71
N SER A 412 -11.67 17.02 12.89
CA SER A 412 -11.40 17.68 14.18
C SER A 412 -11.07 16.65 15.25
N ASP A 413 -10.42 17.08 16.35
CA ASP A 413 -9.96 16.16 17.40
C ASP A 413 -11.10 15.43 18.15
N THR A 414 -12.31 16.03 18.15
CA THR A 414 -13.53 15.44 18.72
C THR A 414 -14.54 15.00 17.66
N GLY A 415 -14.16 15.04 16.38
CA GLY A 415 -15.02 14.66 15.27
C GLY A 415 -15.18 13.16 15.13
N ALA A 416 -16.27 12.73 14.50
CA ALA A 416 -16.44 11.34 14.11
C ALA A 416 -15.47 10.98 12.95
N PRO A 417 -15.02 9.72 12.85
CA PRO A 417 -14.24 9.24 11.72
C PRO A 417 -15.12 9.18 10.46
N LEU A 418 -14.67 9.82 9.39
CA LEU A 418 -15.45 9.99 8.16
C LEU A 418 -14.92 9.15 7.01
N MET A 419 -15.86 8.69 6.18
CA MET A 419 -15.67 8.34 4.77
C MET A 419 -16.25 9.50 3.95
N ARG A 420 -15.38 10.23 3.25
CA ARG A 420 -15.72 11.42 2.45
C ARG A 420 -15.80 11.02 0.98
N LEU A 421 -16.92 11.27 0.32
CA LEU A 421 -17.20 10.79 -1.03
C LEU A 421 -17.34 11.93 -2.03
N LEU A 422 -16.51 11.92 -3.07
CA LEU A 422 -16.71 12.68 -4.30
C LEU A 422 -17.17 11.71 -5.40
N GLN A 423 -18.29 12.00 -6.03
CA GLN A 423 -18.83 11.14 -7.08
C GLN A 423 -18.44 11.64 -8.46
N ASN A 424 -17.97 10.73 -9.31
CA ASN A 424 -17.79 10.97 -10.75
C ASN A 424 -16.82 12.12 -11.08
N VAL A 425 -15.72 12.19 -10.34
CA VAL A 425 -14.63 13.13 -10.57
C VAL A 425 -13.95 12.78 -11.90
N SER A 426 -13.88 13.73 -12.83
CA SER A 426 -13.31 13.57 -14.18
C SER A 426 -11.89 14.15 -14.26
N GLY A 427 -11.02 13.51 -15.03
CA GLY A 427 -9.66 14.01 -15.32
C GLY A 427 -8.73 14.09 -14.11
N LYS A 428 -9.12 13.51 -12.97
CA LYS A 428 -8.35 13.46 -11.72
C LYS A 428 -8.30 12.04 -11.21
N ARG A 429 -7.28 11.75 -10.43
CA ARG A 429 -7.06 10.46 -9.75
C ARG A 429 -6.99 10.70 -8.25
N ILE A 430 -7.10 9.63 -7.48
CA ILE A 430 -7.22 9.71 -6.02
C ILE A 430 -6.04 10.44 -5.35
N TRP A 431 -4.83 10.29 -5.89
CA TRP A 431 -3.65 10.97 -5.39
C TRP A 431 -3.73 12.49 -5.55
N ASP A 432 -4.49 13.02 -6.52
CA ASP A 432 -4.73 14.48 -6.65
C ASP A 432 -5.53 15.05 -5.47
N TRP A 433 -6.14 14.18 -4.64
CA TRP A 433 -6.94 14.56 -3.47
C TRP A 433 -6.34 14.12 -2.14
N ALA A 434 -5.83 12.88 -2.08
CA ALA A 434 -5.30 12.28 -0.86
C ALA A 434 -3.79 12.52 -0.65
N SER A 435 -3.04 12.69 -1.73
CA SER A 435 -1.59 12.96 -1.71
C SER A 435 -1.29 14.39 -2.15
N LYS A 436 -1.64 15.35 -1.29
CA LYS A 436 -1.41 16.78 -1.53
C LYS A 436 -0.94 17.49 -0.27
N GLU A 437 -0.33 18.64 -0.48
CA GLU A 437 -0.09 19.66 0.54
C GLU A 437 -1.38 20.02 1.28
N ARG A 438 -1.29 20.03 2.61
CA ARG A 438 -2.40 20.21 3.57
C ARG A 438 -3.47 21.26 3.21
N PRO A 439 -4.74 21.02 3.58
CA PRO A 439 -5.26 19.76 4.10
C PRO A 439 -5.36 18.70 3.02
N VAL A 440 -5.00 17.46 3.35
CA VAL A 440 -5.37 16.30 2.53
C VAL A 440 -6.90 16.15 2.49
N CYS A 441 -7.40 15.67 1.36
CA CYS A 441 -8.81 15.38 1.16
C CYS A 441 -9.74 16.58 1.40
N ASP A 442 -9.28 17.80 1.12
CA ASP A 442 -10.06 19.03 1.29
C ASP A 442 -11.21 19.18 0.26
N ASN A 443 -11.68 20.39 0.02
CA ASN A 443 -12.76 20.66 -0.93
C ASN A 443 -12.25 21.07 -2.33
N SER A 444 -10.95 20.88 -2.63
CA SER A 444 -10.33 21.35 -3.88
C SER A 444 -10.87 20.67 -5.14
N LEU A 445 -11.31 19.42 -5.03
CA LEU A 445 -11.94 18.66 -6.13
C LEU A 445 -13.47 18.66 -6.10
N GLY A 446 -14.08 19.43 -5.19
CA GLY A 446 -15.54 19.51 -5.02
C GLY A 446 -15.95 19.45 -3.54
N THR A 447 -17.25 19.52 -3.27
CA THR A 447 -17.78 19.34 -1.91
C THR A 447 -18.09 17.86 -1.68
N PRO A 448 -17.33 17.14 -0.82
CA PRO A 448 -17.59 15.74 -0.56
C PRO A 448 -18.86 15.53 0.27
N THR A 449 -19.49 14.37 0.10
CA THR A 449 -20.52 13.88 1.01
C THR A 449 -19.85 13.06 2.10
N ASP A 450 -20.02 13.47 3.36
CA ASP A 450 -19.38 12.80 4.49
C ASP A 450 -20.32 11.75 5.11
N TYR A 451 -19.76 10.58 5.41
CA TYR A 451 -20.43 9.49 6.11
C TYR A 451 -19.61 9.10 7.34
N GLU A 452 -20.22 9.19 8.52
CA GLU A 452 -19.61 8.63 9.74
C GLU A 452 -19.50 7.10 9.65
N VAL A 453 -18.30 6.56 9.86
CA VAL A 453 -18.03 5.12 9.72
C VAL A 453 -18.41 4.40 11.02
N ARG A 454 -19.72 4.21 11.18
CA ARG A 454 -20.37 3.48 12.27
C ARG A 454 -21.25 2.38 11.70
N VAL A 455 -21.30 1.21 12.33
CA VAL A 455 -22.12 0.08 11.84
C VAL A 455 -22.83 -0.64 12.97
N LYS A 456 -24.13 -0.89 12.79
CA LYS A 456 -24.91 -1.74 13.70
C LYS A 456 -24.61 -3.22 13.42
N VAL A 457 -24.25 -3.97 14.46
CA VAL A 457 -23.82 -5.38 14.34
C VAL A 457 -24.62 -6.32 15.24
N CYS A 458 -24.54 -7.63 14.95
CA CYS A 458 -25.24 -8.69 15.67
C CYS A 458 -26.76 -8.49 15.74
N ASP A 459 -27.36 -8.03 14.63
CA ASP A 459 -28.79 -7.72 14.55
C ASP A 459 -29.61 -8.97 14.18
N THR A 460 -30.40 -9.46 15.15
CA THR A 460 -31.28 -10.62 14.97
C THR A 460 -32.46 -10.38 14.03
N VAL A 461 -32.72 -9.13 13.61
CA VAL A 461 -33.73 -8.83 12.57
C VAL A 461 -33.22 -9.28 11.19
N ILE A 462 -31.92 -9.19 10.96
CA ILE A 462 -31.29 -9.53 9.68
C ILE A 462 -30.71 -10.95 9.69
N ASP A 463 -30.24 -11.40 10.85
CA ASP A 463 -29.48 -12.64 11.00
C ASP A 463 -30.22 -13.71 11.79
N THR A 464 -30.19 -14.95 11.30
CA THR A 464 -30.63 -16.08 12.12
C THR A 464 -29.59 -16.37 13.21
N THR A 465 -30.02 -16.99 14.30
CA THR A 465 -29.11 -17.39 15.40
C THR A 465 -27.95 -18.25 14.91
N ASP A 466 -28.21 -19.10 13.93
CA ASP A 466 -27.25 -19.98 13.29
C ASP A 466 -26.19 -19.26 12.47
N GLN A 467 -26.50 -18.06 11.98
CA GLN A 467 -25.57 -17.22 11.21
C GLN A 467 -24.76 -16.29 12.11
N LEU A 468 -25.22 -16.02 13.33
CA LEU A 468 -24.54 -15.20 14.31
C LEU A 468 -23.46 -15.97 15.08
N ASP A 469 -23.62 -17.29 15.27
CA ASP A 469 -22.72 -18.11 16.10
C ASP A 469 -21.26 -18.16 15.57
N ILE A 470 -20.31 -17.78 16.45
CA ILE A 470 -18.84 -17.79 16.25
C ILE A 470 -18.34 -19.05 15.53
N LYS A 471 -18.96 -20.21 15.79
CA LYS A 471 -18.51 -21.51 15.27
C LYS A 471 -18.48 -21.61 13.74
N LYS A 472 -19.02 -20.63 13.00
CA LYS A 472 -19.14 -20.70 11.52
C LYS A 472 -18.36 -19.65 10.73
N SER A 473 -17.85 -18.57 11.33
CA SER A 473 -17.44 -17.39 10.55
C SER A 473 -15.98 -16.97 10.77
N GLU A 474 -15.14 -17.19 9.74
CA GLU A 474 -13.81 -16.56 9.62
C GLU A 474 -13.88 -15.14 9.01
N ILE A 475 -14.99 -14.81 8.33
CA ILE A 475 -15.06 -13.64 7.41
C ILE A 475 -16.26 -12.68 7.67
N GLY A 476 -17.20 -13.03 8.54
CA GLY A 476 -18.40 -12.24 8.87
C GLY A 476 -18.53 -11.83 10.35
N ASP A 477 -19.72 -11.33 10.73
CA ASP A 477 -20.03 -10.91 12.10
C ASP A 477 -19.91 -12.08 13.08
N SER A 478 -18.80 -12.10 13.82
CA SER A 478 -18.56 -13.10 14.86
C SER A 478 -19.28 -12.70 16.13
N CYS A 479 -20.49 -13.22 16.34
CA CYS A 479 -21.31 -12.88 17.49
C CYS A 479 -21.41 -14.05 18.47
N LYS A 480 -21.39 -13.74 19.76
CA LYS A 480 -21.63 -14.71 20.84
C LYS A 480 -22.97 -14.43 21.48
N TRP A 481 -23.71 -15.50 21.78
CA TRP A 481 -24.91 -15.44 22.60
C TRP A 481 -24.57 -15.43 24.08
N TYR A 482 -25.15 -14.48 24.81
CA TYR A 482 -25.04 -14.35 26.25
C TYR A 482 -26.42 -14.56 26.91
N PRO A 483 -26.61 -15.59 27.76
CA PRO A 483 -27.94 -16.07 28.15
C PRO A 483 -28.64 -15.27 29.27
N GLY A 484 -27.96 -14.34 29.94
CA GLY A 484 -28.35 -13.84 31.26
C GLY A 484 -29.39 -12.72 31.32
N SER A 485 -30.06 -12.36 30.21
CA SER A 485 -31.09 -11.29 30.20
C SER A 485 -32.53 -11.78 30.06
N GLY A 486 -32.81 -13.09 30.12
CA GLY A 486 -34.16 -13.65 29.92
C GLY A 486 -34.64 -13.62 28.46
N THR A 487 -34.14 -12.69 27.65
CA THR A 487 -34.22 -12.70 26.17
C THR A 487 -32.90 -13.11 25.51
N GLY A 488 -31.78 -13.11 26.25
CA GLY A 488 -30.40 -13.29 25.78
C GLY A 488 -29.95 -12.22 24.76
N LEU A 489 -28.64 -11.99 24.65
CA LEU A 489 -28.08 -10.94 23.79
C LEU A 489 -26.96 -11.48 22.91
N TRP A 490 -26.93 -11.04 21.65
CA TRP A 490 -25.81 -11.27 20.74
C TRP A 490 -24.83 -10.10 20.80
N LYS A 491 -23.54 -10.40 20.97
CA LYS A 491 -22.47 -9.40 21.02
C LYS A 491 -21.30 -9.79 20.13
N PRO A 492 -20.64 -8.84 19.47
CA PRO A 492 -19.50 -9.14 18.62
C PRO A 492 -18.30 -9.54 19.49
N VAL A 493 -17.57 -10.58 19.12
CA VAL A 493 -16.46 -11.11 19.92
C VAL A 493 -15.25 -11.44 19.05
N GLY A 494 -14.07 -11.47 19.67
CA GLY A 494 -12.81 -11.83 19.05
C GLY A 494 -12.04 -12.90 19.82
N LEU A 495 -10.75 -13.03 19.52
CA LEU A 495 -9.88 -14.07 20.07
C LEU A 495 -9.68 -13.94 21.60
N LEU A 496 -9.75 -12.72 22.15
CA LEU A 496 -9.68 -12.52 23.60
C LEU A 496 -10.87 -13.14 24.31
N GLN A 497 -12.08 -13.05 23.75
CA GLN A 497 -13.23 -13.75 24.33
C GLN A 497 -13.16 -15.25 24.10
N GLN A 498 -12.70 -15.68 22.92
CA GLN A 498 -12.57 -17.10 22.59
C GLN A 498 -11.65 -17.86 23.55
N TYR A 499 -10.49 -17.29 23.91
CA TYR A 499 -9.49 -17.96 24.73
C TYR A 499 -9.45 -17.48 26.20
N GLY A 500 -9.90 -16.26 26.48
CA GLY A 500 -9.70 -15.58 27.76
C GLY A 500 -10.95 -15.32 28.59
N GLU A 501 -12.16 -15.43 28.03
CA GLU A 501 -13.40 -15.11 28.76
C GLU A 501 -13.88 -16.26 29.67
N GLY A 502 -13.72 -17.51 29.23
CA GLY A 502 -14.18 -18.67 29.99
C GLY A 502 -15.70 -18.90 29.95
N ASP A 503 -16.19 -19.69 30.90
CA ASP A 503 -17.61 -20.09 31.04
C ASP A 503 -18.35 -19.34 32.16
N GLY A 504 -17.70 -18.37 32.80
CA GLY A 504 -18.23 -17.63 33.95
C GLY A 504 -18.05 -18.33 35.30
N SER A 505 -17.46 -19.54 35.33
CA SER A 505 -17.08 -20.18 36.60
C SER A 505 -15.82 -19.56 37.20
N LYS A 506 -15.73 -19.59 38.53
CA LYS A 506 -14.56 -19.11 39.29
C LYS A 506 -13.85 -20.25 40.01
N VAL A 507 -12.53 -20.18 40.06
CA VAL A 507 -11.65 -21.18 40.71
C VAL A 507 -10.55 -20.53 41.53
N CYS A 508 -10.02 -21.26 42.51
CA CYS A 508 -8.84 -20.84 43.26
C CYS A 508 -7.58 -20.96 42.39
N SER A 509 -6.88 -19.85 42.16
CA SER A 509 -5.88 -19.65 41.10
C SER A 509 -4.66 -20.57 41.14
N LYS A 510 -4.23 -21.10 42.29
CA LYS A 510 -3.13 -22.07 42.37
C LYS A 510 -3.55 -23.52 42.14
N THR A 511 -4.83 -23.83 42.34
CA THR A 511 -5.34 -25.20 42.15
C THR A 511 -6.04 -25.38 40.82
N LEU A 512 -6.63 -24.31 40.28
CA LEU A 512 -7.41 -24.24 39.03
C LEU A 512 -8.58 -25.24 38.95
N SER A 513 -8.90 -25.92 40.06
CA SER A 513 -9.86 -27.03 40.13
C SER A 513 -10.87 -26.85 41.26
N LYS A 514 -10.49 -26.15 42.35
CA LYS A 514 -11.40 -25.82 43.44
C LYS A 514 -12.27 -24.62 43.05
N ALA A 515 -13.58 -24.84 42.96
CA ALA A 515 -14.54 -23.76 42.73
C ALA A 515 -14.56 -22.76 43.90
N CYS A 516 -14.80 -21.49 43.61
CA CYS A 516 -14.90 -20.41 44.59
C CYS A 516 -15.93 -19.37 44.15
N ASN A 517 -16.39 -18.54 45.08
CA ASN A 517 -17.23 -17.37 44.76
C ASN A 517 -16.54 -16.06 45.17
N THR A 518 -15.69 -16.12 46.19
CA THR A 518 -14.93 -14.99 46.74
C THR A 518 -13.54 -15.46 47.16
N ASP A 519 -12.62 -14.52 47.36
CA ASP A 519 -11.27 -14.82 47.88
C ASP A 519 -11.31 -15.59 49.22
N ALA A 520 -12.36 -15.41 50.04
CA ALA A 520 -12.52 -16.13 51.31
C ALA A 520 -12.72 -17.65 51.16
N ASN A 521 -13.01 -18.14 49.95
CA ASN A 521 -13.11 -19.57 49.67
C ASN A 521 -11.76 -20.23 49.36
N CYS A 522 -10.71 -19.43 49.19
CA CYS A 522 -9.37 -19.88 48.83
C CYS A 522 -8.38 -19.55 49.97
N ASP A 523 -7.64 -20.54 50.44
CA ASP A 523 -6.45 -20.28 51.26
C ASP A 523 -5.37 -19.66 50.36
N PHE A 524 -5.03 -18.39 50.54
CA PHE A 524 -4.06 -17.71 49.68
C PHE A 524 -2.71 -18.44 49.57
N ALA A 525 -2.22 -19.00 50.68
CA ALA A 525 -0.89 -19.62 50.71
C ALA A 525 -0.84 -20.87 49.82
N THR A 526 -1.88 -21.71 49.90
CA THR A 526 -1.93 -23.02 49.24
C THR A 526 -2.78 -23.05 47.97
N GLU A 527 -3.82 -22.25 47.90
CA GLU A 527 -4.86 -22.26 46.86
C GLU A 527 -4.94 -20.95 46.03
N GLY A 528 -4.37 -19.83 46.51
CA GLY A 528 -4.32 -18.56 45.78
C GLY A 528 -5.58 -17.71 45.93
N LYS A 529 -5.95 -16.95 44.89
CA LYS A 529 -7.14 -16.07 44.86
C LYS A 529 -8.28 -16.67 44.07
N CYS A 530 -9.49 -16.19 44.29
CA CYS A 530 -10.64 -16.58 43.49
C CYS A 530 -10.65 -15.80 42.18
N VAL A 531 -10.41 -16.49 41.06
CA VAL A 531 -10.31 -15.89 39.71
C VAL A 531 -11.29 -16.53 38.75
N ASP A 532 -11.68 -15.80 37.72
CA ASP A 532 -12.47 -16.36 36.61
C ASP A 532 -11.65 -17.41 35.86
N LYS A 533 -12.27 -18.56 35.61
CA LYS A 533 -11.62 -19.68 34.94
C LYS A 533 -11.59 -19.41 33.43
N ALA A 534 -10.40 -19.39 32.85
CA ALA A 534 -10.18 -19.26 31.41
C ALA A 534 -9.21 -20.32 30.89
N GLU A 535 -9.20 -20.53 29.56
CA GLU A 535 -8.20 -21.40 28.91
C GLU A 535 -6.81 -20.73 28.91
N MET A 536 -6.79 -19.42 28.70
CA MET A 536 -5.60 -18.58 28.74
C MET A 536 -5.85 -17.34 29.60
N TYR A 537 -4.82 -16.90 30.34
CA TYR A 537 -4.84 -15.65 31.09
C TYR A 537 -3.95 -14.63 30.37
N PHE A 538 -4.49 -13.43 30.13
CA PHE A 538 -3.87 -12.39 29.32
C PHE A 538 -3.45 -11.20 30.18
N GLY A 539 -2.25 -10.69 29.90
CA GLY A 539 -1.79 -9.38 30.34
C GLY A 539 -1.34 -8.57 29.13
N MET A 540 -1.13 -7.26 29.32
CA MET A 540 -0.71 -6.38 28.23
C MET A 540 0.28 -5.36 28.72
N MET A 541 1.33 -5.17 27.91
CA MET A 541 2.30 -4.09 28.03
C MET A 541 2.40 -3.38 26.68
N THR A 542 2.49 -2.06 26.71
CA THR A 542 2.68 -1.21 25.53
C THR A 542 3.69 -0.12 25.84
N THR A 543 4.32 0.44 24.81
CA THR A 543 4.97 1.75 24.93
C THR A 543 3.93 2.81 25.35
N SER A 544 4.39 3.87 26.00
CA SER A 544 3.55 5.02 26.35
C SER A 544 3.79 6.18 25.38
N TYR A 545 2.86 7.13 25.30
CA TYR A 545 3.10 8.34 24.49
C TYR A 545 4.13 9.24 25.18
N THR A 546 4.10 9.31 26.50
CA THR A 546 4.98 10.19 27.29
C THR A 546 6.42 9.66 27.37
N LYS A 547 6.57 8.34 27.29
CA LYS A 547 7.84 7.60 27.18
C LYS A 547 7.81 6.78 25.89
N ASN A 548 7.88 7.47 24.77
CA ASN A 548 7.72 6.92 23.43
C ASN A 548 9.00 6.32 22.86
N THR A 549 10.16 6.75 23.34
CA THR A 549 11.47 6.22 22.95
C THR A 549 12.09 5.33 24.03
N SER A 550 11.35 4.95 25.09
CA SER A 550 11.82 3.97 26.06
C SER A 550 10.73 3.07 26.64
N GLY A 551 11.10 1.81 26.87
CA GLY A 551 10.39 0.89 27.74
C GLY A 551 8.92 0.57 27.44
N GLY A 552 8.26 0.04 28.47
CA GLY A 552 6.86 -0.38 28.42
C GLY A 552 6.10 -0.08 29.70
N VAL A 553 4.82 0.22 29.55
CA VAL A 553 3.86 0.43 30.63
C VAL A 553 2.87 -0.73 30.65
N LEU A 554 2.69 -1.32 31.83
CA LEU A 554 1.67 -2.33 32.07
C LEU A 554 0.28 -1.72 31.88
N ARG A 555 -0.53 -2.37 31.05
CA ARG A 555 -1.92 -1.98 30.75
C ARG A 555 -2.93 -2.93 31.39
N LYS A 556 -2.53 -4.20 31.60
CA LYS A 556 -3.29 -5.22 32.33
C LYS A 556 -2.37 -6.24 33.00
N ASN A 557 -2.58 -6.49 34.30
CA ASN A 557 -2.03 -7.65 35.02
C ASN A 557 -2.63 -8.95 34.46
N ILE A 558 -1.80 -9.98 34.28
CA ILE A 558 -2.23 -11.27 33.70
C ILE A 558 -3.45 -11.83 34.44
N GLY A 559 -4.59 -11.94 33.76
CA GLY A 559 -5.87 -12.36 34.30
C GLY A 559 -6.83 -12.85 33.19
N ALA A 560 -8.05 -13.23 33.57
CA ALA A 560 -9.09 -13.55 32.59
C ALA A 560 -9.54 -12.28 31.85
N ILE A 561 -10.32 -12.41 30.78
CA ILE A 561 -10.94 -11.29 30.03
C ILE A 561 -12.33 -10.96 30.58
N LEU A 562 -12.93 -11.86 31.36
CA LEU A 562 -14.24 -11.66 31.98
C LEU A 562 -14.26 -10.55 33.05
N ASP A 563 -13.10 -10.02 33.43
CA ASP A 563 -13.00 -8.80 34.23
C ASP A 563 -13.12 -7.52 33.38
N GLU A 564 -13.31 -7.62 32.06
CA GLU A 564 -13.57 -6.53 31.11
C GLU A 564 -14.90 -6.68 30.35
N SER A 565 -15.48 -7.89 30.32
CA SER A 565 -16.79 -8.18 29.74
C SER A 565 -17.75 -8.77 30.77
N ASN A 566 -19.05 -8.58 30.57
CA ASN A 566 -20.06 -9.15 31.46
C ASN A 566 -20.49 -10.55 30.99
N ALA A 567 -20.32 -11.57 31.85
CA ALA A 567 -20.66 -12.97 31.55
C ALA A 567 -22.12 -13.22 31.12
N ASN A 568 -23.04 -12.36 31.56
CA ASN A 568 -24.47 -12.54 31.37
C ASN A 568 -25.00 -11.87 30.11
N ASN A 569 -24.38 -10.77 29.68
CA ASN A 569 -24.92 -9.93 28.61
C ASN A 569 -23.87 -9.50 27.56
N GLY A 570 -22.59 -9.84 27.76
CA GLY A 570 -21.48 -9.59 26.86
C GLY A 570 -21.07 -8.12 26.70
N ILE A 571 -21.69 -7.21 27.46
CA ILE A 571 -21.40 -5.77 27.43
C ILE A 571 -20.01 -5.53 28.03
N PHE A 572 -19.21 -4.69 27.39
CA PHE A 572 -17.90 -4.28 27.90
C PHE A 572 -18.02 -3.27 29.04
N GLN A 573 -17.10 -3.34 29.98
CA GLN A 573 -17.02 -2.37 31.06
C GLN A 573 -16.56 -1.01 30.54
N SER A 574 -17.17 0.06 31.04
CA SER A 574 -16.82 1.44 30.68
C SER A 574 -15.82 2.09 31.64
N SER A 575 -15.56 1.48 32.79
CA SER A 575 -14.63 1.95 33.82
C SER A 575 -13.40 1.05 33.94
N GLU A 576 -12.27 1.62 34.37
CA GLU A 576 -11.07 0.82 34.64
C GLU A 576 -11.28 -0.16 35.79
N ASN A 577 -10.79 -1.39 35.61
CA ASN A 577 -10.75 -2.38 36.67
C ASN A 577 -9.42 -2.27 37.45
N ALA A 578 -9.37 -2.87 38.65
CA ALA A 578 -8.17 -2.80 39.49
C ALA A 578 -6.94 -3.46 38.84
N GLN A 579 -7.15 -4.38 37.89
CA GLN A 579 -6.08 -5.11 37.22
C GLN A 579 -5.65 -4.50 35.89
N GLY A 580 -6.27 -3.39 35.47
CA GLY A 580 -6.11 -2.81 34.14
C GLY A 580 -6.86 -3.58 33.04
N ASN A 581 -7.07 -2.88 31.93
CA ASN A 581 -7.90 -3.34 30.83
C ASN A 581 -7.13 -3.37 29.51
N ILE A 582 -7.23 -4.47 28.77
CA ILE A 582 -6.77 -4.58 27.39
C ILE A 582 -7.71 -3.82 26.45
N ILE A 583 -9.02 -4.08 26.55
CA ILE A 583 -10.03 -3.58 25.59
C ILE A 583 -10.11 -2.05 25.66
N LEU A 584 -10.25 -1.48 26.86
CA LEU A 584 -10.26 -0.03 27.05
C LEU A 584 -8.95 0.63 26.60
N THR A 585 -7.80 -0.06 26.73
CA THR A 585 -6.54 0.48 26.21
C THR A 585 -6.60 0.60 24.70
N PHE A 586 -6.97 -0.48 23.98
CA PHE A 586 -7.09 -0.45 22.52
C PHE A 586 -8.12 0.59 22.04
N ASP A 587 -9.25 0.70 22.72
CA ASP A 587 -10.31 1.67 22.38
C ASP A 587 -9.82 3.11 22.46
N ARG A 588 -8.93 3.42 23.42
CA ARG A 588 -8.43 4.76 23.69
C ARG A 588 -7.16 5.13 22.92
N LEU A 589 -6.47 4.18 22.29
CA LEU A 589 -5.29 4.45 21.45
C LEU A 589 -5.71 5.22 20.19
N LYS A 590 -5.05 6.35 19.93
CA LYS A 590 -5.14 7.14 18.67
C LYS A 590 -3.84 7.90 18.40
N PRO A 591 -3.57 8.38 17.18
CA PRO A 591 -2.52 9.38 16.97
C PRO A 591 -2.82 10.62 17.84
N VAL A 592 -1.78 11.22 18.41
CA VAL A 592 -1.88 12.43 19.25
C VAL A 592 -0.93 13.51 18.74
N GLY A 593 -1.18 14.77 19.11
CA GLY A 593 -0.33 15.90 18.74
C GLY A 593 -0.75 16.64 17.48
N PHE A 594 -1.70 16.13 16.71
CA PHE A 594 -2.15 16.78 15.48
C PHE A 594 -3.05 17.98 15.78
N ARG A 595 -2.72 19.13 15.20
CA ARG A 595 -3.42 20.40 15.36
C ARG A 595 -4.14 20.76 14.07
N TYR A 596 -5.46 20.67 14.10
CA TYR A 596 -6.34 20.92 12.94
C TYR A 596 -6.37 22.37 12.43
N SER A 597 -5.86 23.35 13.19
CA SER A 597 -5.87 24.75 12.77
C SER A 597 -4.84 25.09 11.69
N ASP A 598 -3.79 24.28 11.58
CA ASP A 598 -2.66 24.46 10.66
C ASP A 598 -2.13 23.12 10.11
N TRP A 599 -2.84 22.02 10.38
CA TRP A 599 -2.54 20.67 9.89
C TRP A 599 -1.09 20.27 10.15
N SER A 600 -0.67 20.39 11.42
CA SER A 600 0.67 20.00 11.85
C SER A 600 0.66 19.38 13.24
N TYR A 601 1.68 18.59 13.55
CA TYR A 601 1.90 18.00 14.85
C TYR A 601 2.55 19.00 15.82
N GLN A 602 1.76 19.96 16.28
CA GLN A 602 2.18 20.98 17.24
C GLN A 602 1.25 21.10 18.45
N ASP A 603 0.25 20.23 18.57
CA ASP A 603 -0.61 20.20 19.76
C ASP A 603 0.17 19.71 20.99
N ALA A 604 -0.11 20.31 22.14
CA ALA A 604 0.62 20.02 23.38
C ALA A 604 0.51 18.56 23.85
N THR A 605 -0.56 17.84 23.46
CA THR A 605 -0.70 16.40 23.72
C THR A 605 0.41 15.59 23.04
N GLY A 606 0.88 16.03 21.87
CA GLY A 606 1.98 15.43 21.12
C GLY A 606 3.38 15.65 21.69
N GLY A 607 3.51 16.41 22.77
CA GLY A 607 4.79 16.88 23.28
C GLY A 607 5.37 18.01 22.43
N ASN A 608 6.68 18.24 22.56
CA ASN A 608 7.38 19.15 21.64
C ASN A 608 7.55 18.43 20.31
N CYS A 609 6.60 18.63 19.41
CA CYS A 609 6.61 18.11 18.06
C CYS A 609 6.64 19.30 17.08
N GLY A 610 7.28 19.11 15.93
CA GLY A 610 7.64 20.15 14.95
C GLY A 610 8.71 19.62 13.99
N TRP A 611 9.43 20.51 13.31
CA TRP A 611 10.50 20.14 12.38
C TRP A 611 11.78 19.74 13.13
N ILE A 612 11.85 18.47 13.52
CA ILE A 612 13.06 17.86 14.08
C ILE A 612 13.79 17.16 12.93
N SER A 613 14.76 17.86 12.33
CA SER A 613 15.41 17.44 11.08
C SER A 613 16.94 17.34 11.18
N ASP A 614 17.53 17.71 12.31
CA ASP A 614 18.98 17.76 12.55
C ASP A 614 19.46 16.74 13.59
N ARG A 615 18.54 15.94 14.15
CA ARG A 615 18.81 14.88 15.12
C ARG A 615 17.65 13.88 15.21
N PRO A 616 17.89 12.69 15.77
CA PRO A 616 16.82 11.81 16.25
C PRO A 616 15.97 12.48 17.35
N ILE A 617 14.70 12.09 17.45
CA ILE A 617 13.78 12.60 18.49
C ILE A 617 14.28 12.24 19.89
N ALA A 618 14.05 13.15 20.84
CA ALA A 618 14.26 12.88 22.26
C ALA A 618 13.01 12.28 22.90
N GLU A 619 13.18 11.66 24.06
CA GLU A 619 12.06 11.10 24.82
C GLU A 619 10.98 12.15 25.10
N GLY A 620 9.73 11.80 24.76
CA GLY A 620 8.56 12.67 24.92
C GLY A 620 8.35 13.70 23.81
N GLU A 621 9.21 13.74 22.77
CA GLU A 621 9.00 14.48 21.51
C GLU A 621 8.30 13.60 20.47
N CYS A 622 7.59 14.22 19.53
CA CYS A 622 6.84 13.54 18.46
C CYS A 622 6.11 12.30 18.97
N ARG A 623 5.28 12.47 20.01
CA ARG A 623 4.92 11.36 20.90
C ARG A 623 4.24 10.20 20.22
N SER A 624 3.64 10.34 19.03
CA SER A 624 3.07 9.24 18.25
C SER A 624 4.10 8.30 17.60
N TRP A 625 5.37 8.71 17.52
CA TRP A 625 6.49 7.94 16.97
C TRP A 625 7.33 7.27 18.07
N GLY A 626 7.97 6.16 17.73
CA GLY A 626 8.83 5.38 18.64
C GLY A 626 8.21 4.06 19.08
N ASN A 627 8.98 2.98 18.97
CA ASN A 627 8.54 1.61 19.21
C ASN A 627 9.65 0.75 19.91
N PRO A 628 9.94 1.03 21.20
CA PRO A 628 11.04 0.43 21.98
C PRO A 628 10.80 -1.05 22.37
N ILE A 629 10.75 -1.95 21.39
CA ILE A 629 10.32 -3.35 21.57
C ILE A 629 11.21 -4.15 22.52
N ALA A 630 12.53 -4.11 22.34
CA ALA A 630 13.44 -4.83 23.23
C ALA A 630 13.33 -4.35 24.69
N GLU A 631 13.12 -3.06 24.93
CA GLU A 631 12.95 -2.53 26.28
C GLU A 631 11.61 -2.94 26.91
N MET A 632 10.53 -3.01 26.12
CA MET A 632 9.27 -3.62 26.56
C MET A 632 9.43 -5.11 26.90
N MET A 633 10.24 -5.85 26.15
CA MET A 633 10.53 -7.26 26.45
C MET A 633 11.30 -7.39 27.76
N TYR A 634 12.28 -6.52 27.99
CA TYR A 634 13.00 -6.45 29.26
C TYR A 634 12.04 -6.19 30.43
N GLU A 635 11.13 -5.23 30.28
CA GLU A 635 10.13 -4.88 31.30
C GLU A 635 9.13 -6.04 31.54
N SER A 636 8.79 -6.80 30.49
CA SER A 636 7.97 -8.02 30.59
C SER A 636 8.69 -9.13 31.37
N LEU A 637 9.99 -9.32 31.15
CA LEU A 637 10.81 -10.28 31.90
C LEU A 637 10.94 -9.87 33.38
N ARG A 638 11.03 -8.57 33.68
CA ARG A 638 10.99 -8.05 35.07
C ARG A 638 9.68 -8.38 35.76
N TYR A 639 8.55 -8.21 35.05
CA TYR A 639 7.23 -8.57 35.56
C TYR A 639 7.16 -10.08 35.90
N TYR A 640 7.60 -10.96 34.99
CA TYR A 640 7.66 -12.39 35.26
C TYR A 640 8.62 -12.79 36.39
N ALA A 641 9.73 -12.05 36.56
CA ALA A 641 10.69 -12.29 37.64
C ALA A 641 10.14 -11.91 39.02
N GLY A 642 8.97 -11.25 39.08
CA GLY A 642 8.27 -10.92 40.32
C GLY A 642 8.51 -9.51 40.81
N ARG A 643 8.93 -8.57 39.94
CA ARG A 643 8.90 -7.15 40.27
C ARG A 643 7.47 -6.67 40.46
N LEU A 644 7.31 -5.70 41.36
CA LEU A 644 6.03 -5.09 41.72
C LEU A 644 5.99 -3.58 41.42
N ALA A 645 6.99 -3.08 40.71
CA ALA A 645 7.05 -1.69 40.30
C ALA A 645 7.70 -1.58 38.91
N PRO A 646 7.18 -0.68 38.06
CA PRO A 646 7.80 -0.42 36.77
C PRO A 646 9.17 0.22 36.95
N THR A 647 10.00 0.11 35.91
CA THR A 647 11.22 0.91 35.76
C THR A 647 10.83 2.39 35.70
N SER A 648 11.46 3.24 36.51
CA SER A 648 11.08 4.67 36.60
C SER A 648 11.25 5.42 35.27
N ASP A 649 12.25 5.02 34.47
CA ASP A 649 12.54 5.68 33.19
C ASP A 649 11.47 5.41 32.13
N PHE A 650 10.81 4.24 32.21
CA PHE A 650 9.82 3.74 31.25
C PHE A 650 8.38 4.17 31.53
N THR A 651 8.15 4.77 32.70
CA THR A 651 6.81 5.19 33.13
C THR A 651 6.74 6.70 33.29
N TYR A 652 5.51 7.20 33.37
CA TYR A 652 5.19 8.61 33.59
C TYR A 652 4.53 8.79 34.94
N SER A 653 4.49 10.01 35.48
CA SER A 653 3.84 10.30 36.79
C SER A 653 2.45 10.91 36.66
N THR A 654 2.08 11.37 35.47
CA THR A 654 0.76 11.97 35.19
C THR A 654 -0.35 10.93 35.20
N SER A 655 -1.59 11.39 35.43
CA SER A 655 -2.80 10.55 35.41
C SER A 655 -3.23 10.16 34.00
N GLN A 656 -2.79 10.91 32.99
CA GLN A 656 -3.05 10.64 31.57
C GLN A 656 -1.74 10.53 30.82
N ASP A 657 -1.76 9.71 29.77
CA ASP A 657 -0.67 9.52 28.83
C ASP A 657 -0.95 10.37 27.59
N SER A 658 -0.40 11.58 27.54
CA SER A 658 -0.65 12.53 26.44
C SER A 658 -2.14 12.83 26.21
N GLY A 659 -2.87 13.13 27.28
CA GLY A 659 -4.31 13.41 27.25
C GLY A 659 -5.20 12.16 27.16
N LEU A 660 -4.62 10.99 26.93
CA LEU A 660 -5.35 9.72 26.87
C LEU A 660 -5.39 9.04 28.24
N SER A 661 -6.58 8.63 28.66
CA SER A 661 -6.78 7.82 29.88
C SER A 661 -6.47 6.35 29.60
N LEU A 662 -5.26 6.01 29.17
CA LEU A 662 -4.88 4.61 28.95
C LEU A 662 -4.73 3.87 30.28
N SER A 663 -5.18 2.61 30.34
CA SER A 663 -5.08 1.78 31.56
C SER A 663 -3.65 1.77 32.09
N LYS A 664 -3.48 1.91 33.40
CA LYS A 664 -2.18 1.89 34.07
C LYS A 664 -2.30 1.33 35.49
N PRO A 665 -2.57 0.03 35.65
CA PRO A 665 -2.67 -0.60 36.96
C PRO A 665 -1.32 -0.66 37.69
N ASP A 666 -1.38 -0.76 39.02
CA ASP A 666 -0.24 -1.20 39.83
C ASP A 666 0.19 -2.62 39.41
N TRP A 667 1.48 -2.91 39.49
CA TRP A 667 1.99 -4.24 39.16
C TRP A 667 1.67 -5.26 40.25
N GLY A 668 1.17 -6.42 39.81
CA GLY A 668 0.81 -7.53 40.67
C GLY A 668 -0.58 -7.39 41.27
N TYR A 669 -1.01 -8.42 41.99
CA TYR A 669 -2.35 -8.50 42.56
C TYR A 669 -2.38 -7.96 43.98
N LYS A 670 -3.34 -7.09 44.29
CA LYS A 670 -3.56 -6.61 45.66
C LYS A 670 -4.24 -7.69 46.51
N ASP A 671 -3.67 -7.94 47.67
CA ASP A 671 -4.25 -8.71 48.76
C ASP A 671 -4.25 -7.84 50.03
N GLY A 672 -5.40 -7.26 50.34
CA GLY A 672 -5.48 -6.10 51.25
C GLY A 672 -4.58 -4.96 50.76
N SER A 673 -3.67 -4.50 51.61
CA SER A 673 -2.67 -3.46 51.27
C SER A 673 -1.39 -4.00 50.63
N THR A 674 -1.25 -5.32 50.47
CA THR A 674 -0.01 -5.95 50.00
C THR A 674 -0.11 -6.31 48.52
N ALA A 675 0.85 -5.91 47.70
CA ALA A 675 0.96 -6.37 46.31
C ALA A 675 1.69 -7.72 46.25
N LYS A 676 1.17 -8.63 45.41
CA LYS A 676 1.67 -10.00 45.26
C LYS A 676 2.12 -10.26 43.82
N PRO A 677 3.33 -10.83 43.61
CA PRO A 677 3.84 -11.13 42.28
C PRO A 677 3.05 -12.27 41.64
N LEU A 678 3.17 -12.41 40.32
CA LEU A 678 2.38 -13.34 39.53
C LEU A 678 2.40 -14.80 40.06
N TYR A 679 3.59 -15.31 40.38
CA TYR A 679 3.78 -16.69 40.86
C TYR A 679 3.37 -16.91 42.33
N ASP A 680 2.95 -15.87 43.04
CA ASP A 680 2.25 -16.01 44.32
C ASP A 680 0.74 -16.22 44.11
N ILE A 681 0.23 -15.83 42.94
CA ILE A 681 -1.18 -15.97 42.54
C ILE A 681 -1.39 -17.26 41.75
N TYR A 682 -0.55 -17.53 40.78
CA TYR A 682 -0.67 -18.70 39.90
C TYR A 682 0.31 -19.81 40.29
N PRO A 683 0.08 -21.07 39.85
CA PRO A 683 0.95 -22.18 40.18
C PRO A 683 2.37 -21.94 39.69
N GLY A 684 3.38 -22.39 40.44
CA GLY A 684 4.79 -22.25 40.02
C GLY A 684 5.14 -23.00 38.73
N CYS A 685 4.29 -23.93 38.28
CA CYS A 685 4.42 -24.64 37.00
C CYS A 685 3.75 -23.92 35.82
N ALA A 686 3.07 -22.78 36.04
CA ALA A 686 2.44 -22.01 34.97
C ALA A 686 3.51 -21.51 33.99
N LYS A 687 3.38 -21.90 32.71
CA LYS A 687 4.32 -21.56 31.64
C LYS A 687 4.07 -20.11 31.18
N PRO A 688 5.06 -19.20 31.26
CA PRO A 688 4.94 -17.84 30.75
C PRO A 688 5.22 -17.78 29.24
N PHE A 689 4.50 -16.89 28.56
CA PHE A 689 4.64 -16.64 27.12
C PHE A 689 4.62 -15.13 26.86
N ILE A 690 5.51 -14.65 26.00
CA ILE A 690 5.45 -13.32 25.43
C ILE A 690 4.93 -13.46 24.00
N LEU A 691 3.80 -12.81 23.70
CA LEU A 691 3.31 -12.62 22.34
C LEU A 691 3.63 -11.19 21.90
N LEU A 692 4.62 -11.02 21.04
CA LEU A 692 4.94 -9.74 20.42
C LEU A 692 3.98 -9.48 19.27
N LEU A 693 3.40 -8.28 19.26
CA LEU A 693 2.58 -7.77 18.16
C LEU A 693 3.11 -6.37 17.86
N SER A 694 3.71 -6.19 16.68
CA SER A 694 4.42 -4.97 16.28
C SER A 694 4.71 -4.96 14.79
N ASP A 695 4.93 -3.77 14.22
CA ASP A 695 5.66 -3.62 12.95
C ASP A 695 7.06 -4.23 13.04
N THR A 696 7.59 -4.69 11.91
CA THR A 696 8.91 -5.32 11.80
C THR A 696 10.08 -4.37 12.04
N ASN A 697 9.90 -3.06 11.84
CA ASN A 697 10.91 -2.04 12.09
C ASN A 697 10.77 -1.55 13.54
N THR A 698 11.59 -2.10 14.44
CA THR A 698 11.66 -1.61 15.82
C THR A 698 12.47 -0.32 15.87
N SER A 699 12.24 0.53 16.87
CA SER A 699 12.94 1.80 17.01
C SER A 699 13.19 2.16 18.47
N TYR A 700 14.31 2.85 18.73
CA TYR A 700 14.71 3.35 20.05
C TYR A 700 14.70 2.28 21.15
N ASP A 701 15.13 1.06 20.84
CA ASP A 701 15.07 -0.08 21.78
C ASP A 701 16.46 -0.58 22.23
N SER A 702 17.47 0.26 22.10
CA SER A 702 18.87 -0.16 22.12
C SER A 702 19.59 0.11 23.45
N ASP A 703 19.20 1.13 24.20
CA ASP A 703 20.07 1.78 25.20
C ASP A 703 19.63 1.62 26.65
N GLN A 704 18.36 1.31 26.94
CA GLN A 704 17.87 1.16 28.30
C GLN A 704 17.65 -0.30 28.72
N ILE A 705 18.64 -1.16 28.43
CA ILE A 705 18.67 -2.56 28.87
C ILE A 705 19.97 -2.82 29.62
N PRO A 706 19.96 -3.47 30.81
CA PRO A 706 21.19 -3.69 31.56
C PRO A 706 22.19 -4.51 30.78
N GLY A 707 23.41 -3.98 30.66
CA GLY A 707 24.48 -4.59 29.89
C GLY A 707 24.48 -4.27 28.40
N SER A 708 23.61 -3.37 27.93
CA SER A 708 23.64 -2.86 26.56
C SER A 708 25.00 -2.26 26.18
N SER A 709 25.39 -2.43 24.93
CA SER A 709 26.52 -1.74 24.30
C SER A 709 26.24 -0.26 24.08
N PHE A 710 24.98 0.13 24.01
CA PHE A 710 24.55 1.50 23.83
C PHE A 710 24.26 2.14 25.19
N LYS A 711 24.54 3.43 25.26
CA LYS A 711 24.33 4.24 26.46
C LYS A 711 23.09 5.08 26.31
N LYS A 712 22.48 5.42 27.44
CA LYS A 712 21.41 6.40 27.52
C LYS A 712 21.83 7.74 26.93
N PRO A 713 20.86 8.64 26.62
CA PRO A 713 21.16 9.99 26.15
C PRO A 713 22.05 10.80 27.10
N ASP A 714 22.01 10.51 28.41
CA ASP A 714 22.88 11.12 29.44
C ASP A 714 24.31 10.54 29.49
N ASN A 715 24.67 9.67 28.52
CA ASN A 715 25.96 8.98 28.40
C ASN A 715 26.29 8.03 29.57
N THR A 716 25.27 7.59 30.32
CA THR A 716 25.40 6.54 31.35
C THR A 716 24.90 5.20 30.84
N SER A 717 25.44 4.11 31.38
CA SER A 717 24.90 2.77 31.15
C SER A 717 23.63 2.58 31.96
N PHE A 718 22.64 1.90 31.37
CA PHE A 718 21.43 1.54 32.10
C PHE A 718 21.74 0.49 33.17
N ALA A 719 21.35 0.77 34.41
CA ALA A 719 21.62 -0.07 35.56
C ALA A 719 20.45 -1.03 35.80
N GLU A 720 20.75 -2.23 36.30
CA GLU A 720 19.71 -3.15 36.76
C GLU A 720 19.18 -2.74 38.14
N ASP A 721 17.90 -3.05 38.43
CA ASP A 721 17.32 -2.75 39.74
C ASP A 721 18.06 -3.42 40.91
N THR A 722 17.87 -2.86 42.10
CA THR A 722 18.25 -3.51 43.36
C THR A 722 16.99 -4.04 44.10
N PRO A 723 16.97 -5.31 44.53
CA PRO A 723 17.99 -6.35 44.34
C PRO A 723 17.98 -6.91 42.92
N VAL A 724 19.15 -7.15 42.33
CA VAL A 724 19.33 -7.69 40.96
C VAL A 724 18.61 -9.03 40.79
N LEU A 725 17.80 -9.19 39.73
CA LEU A 725 17.01 -10.41 39.48
C LEU A 725 17.32 -11.08 38.14
N LEU A 726 17.63 -10.31 37.09
CA LEU A 726 17.82 -10.81 35.73
C LEU A 726 19.30 -10.99 35.37
N LYS A 727 20.20 -10.22 36.00
CA LYS A 727 21.66 -10.31 35.82
C LYS A 727 22.14 -10.07 34.38
N LEU A 728 21.37 -9.33 33.58
CA LEU A 728 21.69 -9.09 32.16
C LEU A 728 23.00 -8.29 31.99
N GLY A 729 23.29 -7.39 32.95
CA GLY A 729 24.51 -6.61 33.01
C GLY A 729 25.73 -7.34 33.58
N GLU A 730 25.59 -8.58 34.07
CA GLU A 730 26.69 -9.31 34.69
C GLU A 730 27.76 -9.69 33.66
N THR A 731 29.02 -9.32 33.92
CA THR A 731 30.15 -9.66 33.05
C THR A 731 30.45 -11.16 33.11
N GLN A 732 30.40 -11.82 31.95
CA GLN A 732 30.70 -13.22 31.77
C GLN A 732 32.21 -13.45 31.65
N SER A 733 32.65 -14.71 31.66
CA SER A 733 34.06 -15.08 31.46
C SER A 733 34.62 -14.64 30.10
N SER A 734 33.75 -14.38 29.12
CA SER A 734 34.12 -13.81 27.81
C SER A 734 34.50 -12.32 27.87
N GLY A 735 34.31 -11.65 29.01
CA GLY A 735 34.49 -10.21 29.17
C GLY A 735 33.32 -9.37 28.67
N ARG A 736 32.26 -10.00 28.14
CA ARG A 736 31.01 -9.34 27.72
C ARG A 736 29.97 -9.42 28.83
N THR A 737 29.02 -8.49 28.84
CA THR A 737 27.80 -8.62 29.65
C THR A 737 26.99 -9.83 29.18
N LEU A 738 26.15 -10.41 30.04
CA LEU A 738 25.31 -11.55 29.67
C LEU A 738 24.45 -11.24 28.43
N LEU A 739 23.85 -10.05 28.38
CA LEU A 739 23.08 -9.60 27.21
C LEU A 739 23.90 -9.64 25.92
N ASN A 740 25.12 -9.08 25.94
CA ASN A 740 25.97 -9.02 24.75
C ASN A 740 26.60 -10.37 24.39
N ASP A 741 26.77 -11.29 25.35
CA ASP A 741 27.23 -12.65 25.09
C ASP A 741 26.16 -13.48 24.35
N LEU A 742 24.89 -13.30 24.72
CA LEU A 742 23.75 -13.87 24.00
C LEU A 742 23.64 -13.32 22.58
N ALA A 743 23.70 -11.99 22.41
CA ALA A 743 23.70 -11.37 21.09
C ALA A 743 24.88 -11.84 20.22
N TYR A 744 26.08 -11.96 20.80
CA TYR A 744 27.26 -12.49 20.11
C TYR A 744 27.04 -13.93 19.64
N THR A 745 26.45 -14.78 20.47
CA THR A 745 26.13 -16.18 20.12
C THR A 745 25.20 -16.23 18.91
N ILE A 746 24.14 -15.42 18.91
CA ILE A 746 23.21 -15.29 17.77
C ILE A 746 23.97 -14.87 16.51
N GLY A 747 24.76 -13.79 16.59
CA GLY A 747 25.52 -13.27 15.46
C GLY A 747 26.52 -14.26 14.85
N GLN A 748 27.14 -15.11 15.68
CA GLN A 748 28.02 -16.18 15.21
C GLN A 748 27.23 -17.30 14.51
N THR A 749 26.16 -17.79 15.12
CA THR A 749 25.37 -18.90 14.59
C THR A 749 24.64 -18.54 13.30
N GLU A 750 24.18 -17.29 13.18
CA GLU A 750 23.51 -16.78 11.98
C GLU A 750 24.49 -16.28 10.89
N ASN A 751 25.81 -16.42 11.11
CA ASN A 751 26.86 -15.94 10.20
C ASN A 751 26.75 -14.43 9.89
N ILE A 752 26.36 -13.63 10.89
CA ILE A 752 26.27 -12.17 10.78
C ILE A 752 27.63 -11.55 11.08
N THR A 753 28.26 -12.00 12.16
CA THR A 753 29.56 -11.48 12.60
C THR A 753 30.64 -11.74 11.55
N GLY A 754 31.41 -10.70 11.20
CA GLY A 754 32.48 -10.76 10.21
C GLY A 754 32.04 -10.46 8.77
N ASN A 755 30.74 -10.28 8.51
CA ASN A 755 30.19 -9.91 7.20
C ASN A 755 29.69 -8.46 7.18
N SER A 756 29.40 -7.93 5.97
CA SER A 756 28.87 -6.58 5.77
C SER A 756 27.36 -6.58 5.48
N TRP A 757 26.64 -5.66 6.12
CA TRP A 757 25.17 -5.57 6.08
C TRP A 757 24.71 -4.12 5.92
N TYR A 758 23.56 -3.91 5.27
CA TYR A 758 22.91 -2.61 5.25
C TYR A 758 22.30 -2.32 6.63
N ILE A 759 22.87 -1.35 7.34
CA ILE A 759 22.47 -0.98 8.70
C ILE A 759 22.90 0.47 8.99
N GLY A 760 22.15 1.19 9.81
CA GLY A 760 22.45 2.59 10.14
C GLY A 760 23.72 2.80 10.99
N GLU A 761 24.03 1.88 11.91
CA GLU A 761 25.16 1.96 12.83
C GLU A 761 25.74 0.57 13.15
N ASN A 762 27.07 0.47 13.31
CA ASN A 762 27.77 -0.76 13.71
C ASN A 762 28.71 -0.60 14.93
N GLY A 763 28.53 0.47 15.71
CA GLY A 763 29.33 0.80 16.89
C GLY A 763 30.65 1.53 16.63
N THR A 764 31.17 1.53 15.39
CA THR A 764 32.34 2.35 15.00
C THR A 764 31.97 3.44 14.00
N LEU A 765 31.09 3.11 13.04
CA LEU A 765 30.53 4.04 12.08
C LEU A 765 29.06 4.27 12.42
N LYS A 766 28.72 5.54 12.64
CA LYS A 766 27.38 6.03 12.95
C LYS A 766 27.04 7.15 12.00
N ASP A 767 26.73 6.79 10.76
CA ASP A 767 26.34 7.73 9.71
C ASP A 767 24.82 7.79 9.49
N PHE A 768 24.07 6.84 10.06
CA PHE A 768 22.62 6.69 9.90
C PHE A 768 22.15 6.50 8.45
N LEU A 769 23.02 5.95 7.61
CA LEU A 769 22.75 5.63 6.22
C LEU A 769 22.71 4.12 6.01
N CYS A 770 21.99 3.66 5.00
CA CYS A 770 21.92 2.24 4.65
C CYS A 770 23.10 1.76 3.79
N THR A 771 24.30 2.20 4.16
CA THR A 771 25.55 1.75 3.54
C THR A 771 25.94 0.37 4.08
N GLY A 772 26.74 -0.38 3.31
CA GLY A 772 27.27 -1.67 3.76
C GLY A 772 28.28 -1.48 4.89
N LYS A 773 27.94 -1.91 6.11
CA LYS A 773 28.81 -1.81 7.29
C LYS A 773 29.19 -3.19 7.80
N SER A 774 30.45 -3.36 8.21
CA SER A 774 30.94 -4.62 8.77
C SER A 774 30.39 -4.85 10.19
N ALA A 775 29.84 -6.03 10.44
CA ALA A 775 29.30 -6.41 11.74
C ALA A 775 30.38 -7.08 12.59
N ALA A 776 31.06 -6.31 13.46
CA ALA A 776 32.04 -6.87 14.40
C ALA A 776 31.37 -7.68 15.53
N ASN A 777 30.18 -7.27 15.94
CA ASN A 777 29.34 -7.98 16.91
C ASN A 777 27.89 -7.58 16.67
N PHE A 778 26.97 -8.53 16.78
CA PHE A 778 25.53 -8.29 16.62
C PHE A 778 24.97 -7.28 17.63
N SER A 779 25.54 -7.22 18.84
CA SER A 779 25.19 -6.24 19.89
C SER A 779 25.58 -4.78 19.58
N LEU A 780 26.25 -4.52 18.46
CA LEU A 780 26.65 -3.17 18.03
C LEU A 780 25.82 -2.67 16.84
N LEU A 781 24.89 -3.48 16.33
CA LEU A 781 24.09 -3.13 15.17
C LEU A 781 22.77 -2.47 15.58
N ARG A 782 22.48 -1.29 15.01
CA ARG A 782 21.17 -0.64 15.13
C ARG A 782 20.86 0.30 13.95
N GLY A 783 19.59 0.68 13.80
CA GLY A 783 19.08 1.47 12.69
C GLY A 783 18.66 0.55 11.53
N MET A 784 17.36 0.26 11.46
CA MET A 784 16.81 -0.76 10.55
C MET A 784 16.80 -0.24 9.12
N CYS A 785 17.42 -0.97 8.20
CA CYS A 785 17.46 -0.57 6.81
C CYS A 785 16.45 -1.34 5.94
N PRO A 786 15.90 -0.68 4.90
CA PRO A 786 16.17 0.71 4.49
C PRO A 786 15.23 1.77 5.06
N GLU A 787 14.16 1.39 5.77
CA GLU A 787 13.11 2.34 6.20
C GLU A 787 13.52 3.24 7.37
N GLU A 788 14.26 2.74 8.36
CA GLU A 788 14.48 3.43 9.63
C GLU A 788 15.96 3.42 10.12
N PRO A 789 16.96 3.76 9.27
CA PRO A 789 18.38 3.69 9.64
C PRO A 789 18.77 4.65 10.77
N THR A 790 17.97 5.65 11.01
CA THR A 790 18.14 6.73 11.99
C THR A 790 17.41 6.48 13.30
N LYS A 791 16.37 5.63 13.32
CA LYS A 791 15.50 5.43 14.50
C LYS A 791 16.03 4.42 15.51
N MET A 792 17.31 4.05 15.43
CA MET A 792 18.04 3.30 16.47
C MET A 792 17.44 1.96 16.92
N GLY A 793 16.60 1.31 16.11
CA GLY A 793 16.15 -0.07 16.38
C GLY A 793 17.31 -1.05 16.41
N SER A 794 17.33 -1.96 17.36
CA SER A 794 18.41 -2.91 17.63
C SER A 794 17.94 -4.37 17.56
N TYR A 795 18.88 -5.29 17.72
CA TYR A 795 18.61 -6.73 17.76
C TYR A 795 18.52 -7.31 19.17
N TYR A 796 18.39 -6.45 20.21
CA TYR A 796 18.29 -6.94 21.59
C TYR A 796 16.99 -7.68 21.90
N SER A 797 15.94 -7.48 21.12
CA SER A 797 14.72 -8.31 21.20
C SER A 797 15.05 -9.79 21.00
N ALA A 798 15.97 -10.13 20.10
CA ALA A 798 16.45 -11.49 19.90
C ALA A 798 17.23 -12.03 21.10
N ALA A 799 18.14 -11.22 21.67
CA ALA A 799 18.92 -11.60 22.84
C ALA A 799 18.05 -11.81 24.10
N LEU A 800 17.04 -10.96 24.30
CA LEU A 800 16.08 -11.08 25.41
C LEU A 800 15.14 -12.27 25.25
N SER A 801 14.69 -12.55 24.01
CA SER A 801 13.99 -13.79 23.66
C SER A 801 14.83 -15.02 24.05
N TYR A 802 16.10 -15.02 23.67
CA TYR A 802 17.01 -16.13 23.93
C TYR A 802 17.30 -16.30 25.43
N TYR A 803 17.45 -15.18 26.15
CA TYR A 803 17.56 -15.15 27.60
C TYR A 803 16.32 -15.77 28.27
N GLY A 804 15.13 -15.32 27.86
CA GLY A 804 13.85 -15.81 28.36
C GLY A 804 13.74 -17.33 28.22
N LYS A 805 14.17 -17.85 27.07
CA LYS A 805 14.11 -19.27 26.72
C LYS A 805 15.12 -20.16 27.47
N THR A 806 16.33 -19.67 27.74
CA THR A 806 17.46 -20.54 28.14
C THR A 806 18.10 -20.20 29.48
N LYS A 807 17.90 -18.98 29.99
CA LYS A 807 18.57 -18.49 31.21
C LYS A 807 17.60 -18.14 32.32
N PHE A 808 16.38 -17.71 31.99
CA PHE A 808 15.41 -17.18 32.95
C PHE A 808 15.20 -18.07 34.16
N LYS A 809 15.00 -19.39 33.97
CA LYS A 809 14.79 -20.33 35.07
C LYS A 809 16.01 -20.54 35.95
N SER A 810 17.17 -20.70 35.34
CA SER A 810 18.41 -20.90 36.11
C SER A 810 18.79 -19.68 36.95
N ILE A 811 18.41 -18.48 36.51
CA ILE A 811 18.73 -17.23 37.19
C ILE A 811 17.67 -16.80 38.21
N THR A 812 16.38 -16.86 37.83
CA THR A 812 15.28 -16.33 38.65
C THR A 812 14.56 -17.39 39.49
N GLY A 813 14.75 -18.67 39.16
CA GLY A 813 13.97 -19.79 39.71
C GLY A 813 12.52 -19.87 39.19
N LYS A 814 12.12 -19.02 38.23
CA LYS A 814 10.80 -19.03 37.60
C LYS A 814 10.84 -19.76 36.24
N PRO A 815 9.74 -20.36 35.74
CA PRO A 815 9.78 -21.09 34.47
C PRO A 815 10.27 -20.24 33.30
N ASP A 816 11.00 -20.86 32.35
CA ASP A 816 11.49 -20.19 31.15
C ASP A 816 10.35 -19.62 30.30
N VAL A 817 10.62 -18.48 29.67
CA VAL A 817 9.66 -17.68 28.89
C VAL A 817 9.84 -17.97 27.41
N ASN A 818 8.79 -18.46 26.75
CA ASN A 818 8.79 -18.62 25.29
C ASN A 818 8.26 -17.36 24.61
N THR A 819 8.84 -17.00 23.46
CA THR A 819 8.41 -15.85 22.67
C THR A 819 7.78 -16.28 21.36
N PHE A 820 6.60 -15.72 21.09
CA PHE A 820 5.84 -15.81 19.85
C PHE A 820 5.75 -14.40 19.24
N VAL A 821 5.76 -14.31 17.92
CA VAL A 821 5.79 -13.03 17.22
C VAL A 821 4.71 -13.00 16.14
N VAL A 822 3.81 -12.04 16.24
CA VAL A 822 2.92 -11.63 15.16
C VAL A 822 3.49 -10.34 14.58
N ALA A 823 4.22 -10.48 13.48
CA ALA A 823 4.89 -9.39 12.82
C ALA A 823 3.95 -8.77 11.78
N LEU A 824 3.56 -7.53 12.04
CA LEU A 824 2.82 -6.72 11.06
C LEU A 824 3.85 -6.24 10.04
N SER A 825 3.60 -6.44 8.74
CA SER A 825 4.50 -5.91 7.73
C SER A 825 4.41 -4.39 7.67
N SER A 826 5.46 -3.77 7.15
CA SER A 826 5.39 -2.38 6.70
C SER A 826 4.19 -2.20 5.75
N PRO A 827 3.49 -1.05 5.79
CA PRO A 827 2.48 -0.70 4.80
C PRO A 827 3.02 -0.57 3.38
N PHE A 828 4.33 -0.45 3.23
CA PHE A 828 5.00 -0.30 1.94
C PHE A 828 5.64 -1.62 1.51
N SER A 829 5.41 -2.05 0.26
CA SER A 829 5.93 -3.33 -0.24
C SER A 829 7.33 -3.19 -0.85
N ASP A 830 8.17 -4.19 -0.60
CA ASP A 830 9.31 -4.53 -1.44
C ASP A 830 8.79 -4.95 -2.82
N LEU A 831 9.23 -4.29 -3.90
CA LEU A 831 8.87 -4.69 -5.25
C LEU A 831 9.89 -5.73 -5.73
N GLN A 832 9.45 -6.99 -5.83
CA GLN A 832 10.25 -8.08 -6.35
C GLN A 832 9.97 -8.29 -7.84
N ILE A 833 10.95 -7.97 -8.67
CA ILE A 833 10.91 -8.17 -10.11
C ILE A 833 11.65 -9.46 -10.45
N LYS A 834 10.94 -10.40 -11.05
CA LYS A 834 11.54 -11.66 -11.49
C LYS A 834 11.72 -11.63 -13.00
N THR A 835 12.91 -12.04 -13.43
CA THR A 835 13.25 -12.21 -14.83
C THR A 835 13.56 -13.67 -15.12
N SER A 836 13.81 -13.97 -16.40
CA SER A 836 14.33 -15.28 -16.82
C SER A 836 15.61 -15.71 -16.10
N SER A 837 16.35 -14.76 -15.51
CA SER A 837 17.71 -14.96 -14.98
C SER A 837 17.83 -14.84 -13.46
N GLY A 838 16.77 -14.42 -12.75
CA GLY A 838 16.82 -14.24 -11.29
C GLY A 838 15.72 -13.31 -10.77
N THR A 839 15.81 -12.94 -9.48
CA THR A 839 14.90 -12.00 -8.82
C THR A 839 15.69 -10.78 -8.35
N VAL A 840 15.14 -9.60 -8.58
CA VAL A 840 15.66 -8.31 -8.11
C VAL A 840 14.65 -7.72 -7.14
N SER A 841 15.14 -7.20 -6.01
CA SER A 841 14.33 -6.46 -5.03
C SER A 841 14.70 -4.98 -5.11
N ILE A 842 13.67 -4.14 -5.17
CA ILE A 842 13.78 -2.68 -5.23
C ILE A 842 12.94 -2.12 -4.09
N LEU A 843 13.60 -1.37 -3.21
CA LEU A 843 12.95 -0.75 -2.06
C LEU A 843 13.18 0.77 -2.09
N PRO A 844 12.12 1.57 -2.32
CA PRO A 844 12.23 3.02 -2.37
C PRO A 844 12.83 3.62 -1.10
N THR A 845 13.62 4.67 -1.25
CA THR A 845 14.23 5.39 -0.13
C THR A 845 14.54 6.83 -0.53
N ALA A 846 14.56 7.73 0.44
CA ALA A 846 14.88 9.13 0.22
C ALA A 846 15.50 9.77 1.47
N LYS A 847 16.24 10.86 1.26
CA LYS A 847 16.95 11.62 2.29
C LYS A 847 16.74 13.12 2.12
N SER A 848 16.49 13.82 3.23
CA SER A 848 16.61 15.27 3.30
C SER A 848 18.06 15.66 3.52
N VAL A 849 18.63 16.46 2.60
CA VAL A 849 20.09 16.68 2.54
C VAL A 849 20.50 18.14 2.69
N SER A 850 19.66 19.09 2.33
CA SER A 850 19.94 20.52 2.46
C SER A 850 18.65 21.34 2.56
N GLY A 851 18.72 22.65 2.32
CA GLY A 851 17.58 23.56 2.45
C GLY A 851 17.28 23.96 3.88
N CYS A 852 16.01 24.28 4.14
CA CYS A 852 15.55 24.94 5.34
C CYS A 852 15.46 24.01 6.57
N ALA A 853 14.73 24.45 7.60
CA ALA A 853 14.40 23.69 8.80
C ALA A 853 15.59 23.07 9.56
N SER A 854 16.81 23.61 9.40
CA SER A 854 18.09 23.12 9.95
C SER A 854 18.73 21.92 9.21
N VAL A 855 18.15 21.44 8.12
CA VAL A 855 18.70 20.31 7.34
C VAL A 855 20.06 20.66 6.75
N ASN A 856 20.24 21.87 6.20
CA ASN A 856 21.57 22.31 5.73
C ASN A 856 22.64 22.26 6.84
N GLY A 857 22.30 22.67 8.07
CA GLY A 857 23.21 22.63 9.21
C GLY A 857 23.46 21.23 9.79
N GLY A 858 22.45 20.37 9.78
CA GLY A 858 22.50 18.99 10.28
C GLY A 858 23.14 17.99 9.30
N CYS A 859 22.88 18.16 8.00
CA CYS A 859 23.33 17.28 6.93
C CYS A 859 24.42 17.94 6.06
N ALA A 860 24.08 18.83 5.12
CA ALA A 860 25.01 19.34 4.10
C ALA A 860 26.32 19.96 4.64
N GLN A 861 26.25 20.69 5.76
CA GLN A 861 27.44 21.30 6.37
C GLN A 861 28.32 20.29 7.12
N ARG A 862 27.78 19.12 7.48
CA ARG A 862 28.49 18.07 8.24
C ARG A 862 28.87 16.84 7.41
N MET A 863 28.22 16.64 6.27
CA MET A 863 28.43 15.54 5.34
C MET A 863 29.16 16.01 4.07
N ASN A 864 30.01 15.17 3.52
CA ASN A 864 30.51 15.33 2.17
C ASN A 864 29.42 14.84 1.21
N LEU A 865 28.79 15.79 0.53
CA LEU A 865 27.81 15.56 -0.52
C LEU A 865 28.56 15.54 -1.86
N THR A 866 28.49 14.41 -2.55
CA THR A 866 29.05 14.27 -3.90
C THR A 866 28.04 13.58 -4.80
N TYR A 867 27.84 14.10 -6.00
CA TYR A 867 27.00 13.45 -6.99
C TYR A 867 27.84 12.51 -7.86
N ASP A 868 27.45 11.24 -7.89
CA ASP A 868 27.97 10.25 -8.83
C ASP A 868 26.91 9.98 -9.91
N ALA A 869 27.28 10.05 -11.19
CA ALA A 869 26.31 9.86 -12.27
C ALA A 869 25.68 8.46 -12.30
N THR A 870 26.35 7.47 -11.71
CA THR A 870 25.93 6.07 -11.65
C THR A 870 25.08 5.79 -10.41
N TYR A 871 25.46 6.31 -9.24
CA TYR A 871 24.82 5.99 -7.96
C TYR A 871 23.94 7.12 -7.40
N GLY A 872 23.97 8.30 -8.01
CA GLY A 872 23.31 9.49 -7.50
C GLY A 872 24.06 10.15 -6.35
N MET A 873 23.32 10.86 -5.49
CA MET A 873 23.85 11.53 -4.31
C MET A 873 24.53 10.53 -3.36
N GLN A 874 25.81 10.74 -3.12
CA GLN A 874 26.60 10.02 -2.13
C GLN A 874 26.77 10.88 -0.90
N LEU A 875 26.38 10.32 0.25
CA LEU A 875 26.50 10.95 1.56
C LEU A 875 27.60 10.24 2.34
N THR A 876 28.71 10.94 2.61
CA THR A 876 29.80 10.40 3.42
C THR A 876 30.13 11.35 4.56
N GLN A 877 30.48 10.84 5.74
CA GLN A 877 30.83 11.71 6.86
C GLN A 877 32.11 12.50 6.57
N LYS A 878 32.12 13.81 6.86
CA LYS A 878 33.34 14.64 6.78
C LYS A 878 34.40 14.16 7.76
N SER A 879 33.95 13.68 8.92
CA SER A 879 34.79 13.15 9.97
C SER A 879 34.04 12.03 10.72
N PRO A 880 34.67 10.86 10.94
CA PRO A 880 34.09 9.82 11.79
C PRO A 880 33.82 10.27 13.24
N ALA A 881 34.41 11.39 13.67
CA ALA A 881 34.18 11.96 15.00
C ALA A 881 32.96 12.91 15.06
N ASP A 882 32.40 13.33 13.91
CA ASP A 882 31.22 14.20 13.89
C ASP A 882 29.94 13.39 14.07
N THR A 883 29.69 13.04 15.33
CA THR A 883 28.49 12.28 15.74
C THR A 883 27.18 13.05 15.65
N ALA A 884 27.23 14.34 15.27
CA ALA A 884 26.06 15.20 15.12
C ALA A 884 25.64 15.38 13.65
N ALA A 885 26.33 14.74 12.70
CA ALA A 885 25.85 14.67 11.31
C ALA A 885 24.57 13.83 11.24
N TYR A 886 23.51 14.38 10.66
CA TYR A 886 22.21 13.75 10.57
C TYR A 886 21.49 14.20 9.31
N CYS A 887 21.07 13.22 8.50
CA CYS A 887 20.29 13.43 7.28
C CYS A 887 19.00 12.60 7.42
N PRO A 888 17.85 13.25 7.67
CA PRO A 888 16.57 12.57 7.85
C PRO A 888 16.26 11.61 6.71
N THR A 889 15.70 10.47 7.05
CA THR A 889 15.08 9.53 6.12
C THR A 889 13.66 9.98 5.84
N ASN A 890 13.35 10.26 4.58
CA ASN A 890 11.99 10.66 4.24
C ASN A 890 11.03 9.51 4.48
N THR A 891 9.95 9.77 5.20
CA THR A 891 8.93 8.76 5.43
C THR A 891 8.16 8.56 4.13
N ILE A 892 7.96 7.31 3.72
CA ILE A 892 6.97 7.02 2.68
C ILE A 892 5.60 7.23 3.34
N VAL A 893 4.79 8.10 2.77
CA VAL A 893 3.48 8.44 3.31
C VAL A 893 2.34 7.91 2.44
N ASP A 894 2.61 7.63 1.16
CA ASP A 894 1.65 7.00 0.25
C ASP A 894 2.37 6.22 -0.87
N TYR A 895 1.70 5.19 -1.39
CA TYR A 895 2.20 4.31 -2.45
C TYR A 895 1.08 3.99 -3.43
N TYR A 896 1.24 4.36 -4.70
CA TYR A 896 0.28 4.07 -5.77
C TYR A 896 0.90 3.28 -6.91
N VAL A 897 0.20 2.25 -7.38
CA VAL A 897 0.57 1.54 -8.62
C VAL A 897 -0.21 2.16 -9.78
N ASP A 898 0.50 2.76 -10.75
CA ASP A 898 -0.13 3.26 -11.98
C ASP A 898 -0.42 2.12 -12.96
N ASP A 899 0.56 1.24 -13.19
CA ASP A 899 0.43 0.08 -14.07
C ASP A 899 1.41 -1.03 -13.66
N ILE A 900 0.96 -2.27 -13.73
CA ILE A 900 1.78 -3.45 -13.46
C ILE A 900 1.38 -4.58 -14.40
N ARG A 901 2.37 -5.23 -15.01
CA ARG A 901 2.14 -6.33 -15.97
C ARG A 901 2.84 -7.59 -15.50
N TYR A 902 2.22 -8.72 -15.82
CA TYR A 902 2.65 -10.05 -15.43
C TYR A 902 2.82 -10.95 -16.63
N ASP A 903 3.76 -11.90 -16.54
CA ASP A 903 3.83 -13.01 -17.48
C ASP A 903 2.78 -14.10 -17.16
N SER A 904 2.73 -15.15 -17.99
CA SER A 904 1.81 -16.28 -17.81
C SER A 904 2.05 -17.12 -16.54
N SER A 905 3.12 -16.84 -15.80
CA SER A 905 3.47 -17.47 -14.53
C SER A 905 3.33 -16.51 -13.35
N ASN A 906 2.60 -15.40 -13.53
CA ASN A 906 2.33 -14.35 -12.55
C ASN A 906 3.60 -13.67 -12.01
N ASN A 907 4.69 -13.66 -12.78
CA ASN A 907 5.86 -12.90 -12.43
C ASN A 907 5.73 -11.47 -12.98
N VAL A 908 6.10 -10.46 -12.18
CA VAL A 908 6.10 -9.06 -12.62
C VAL A 908 7.13 -8.87 -13.73
N ILE A 909 6.68 -8.40 -14.90
CA ILE A 909 7.52 -8.10 -16.08
C ILE A 909 7.60 -6.61 -16.40
N TYR A 910 6.74 -5.78 -15.81
CA TYR A 910 6.75 -4.33 -15.92
C TYR A 910 6.04 -3.74 -14.71
N ALA A 911 6.54 -2.62 -14.19
CA ALA A 911 5.89 -1.87 -13.13
C ALA A 911 6.10 -0.37 -13.32
N LEU A 912 5.03 0.41 -13.14
CA LEU A 912 5.02 1.86 -13.03
C LEU A 912 4.27 2.22 -11.75
N PHE A 913 4.95 2.87 -10.82
CA PHE A 913 4.39 3.24 -9.52
C PHE A 913 4.93 4.56 -9.03
N ARG A 914 4.23 5.17 -8.07
CA ARG A 914 4.56 6.45 -7.45
C ARG A 914 4.76 6.27 -5.96
N ILE A 915 5.77 6.96 -5.46
CA ILE A 915 6.04 7.06 -4.03
C ILE A 915 5.88 8.51 -3.62
N ASN A 916 5.06 8.71 -2.60
CA ASN A 916 4.90 9.98 -1.93
C ASN A 916 5.77 10.00 -0.67
N TYR A 917 6.63 11.00 -0.56
CA TYR A 917 7.57 11.19 0.54
C TYR A 917 7.26 12.46 1.33
N GLU A 918 7.44 12.34 2.64
CA GLU A 918 7.45 13.42 3.62
C GLU A 918 8.91 13.92 3.85
N ASP A 919 9.12 15.22 4.03
CA ASP A 919 10.42 15.86 4.14
C ASP A 919 11.13 15.64 5.50
N VAL A 920 10.41 15.14 6.50
CA VAL A 920 10.99 14.65 7.77
C VAL A 920 10.66 13.19 8.12
N GLU A 921 11.29 12.69 9.19
CA GLU A 921 11.09 11.31 9.65
C GLU A 921 9.89 11.11 10.59
N GLN A 922 9.44 12.18 11.24
CA GLN A 922 8.40 12.14 12.27
C GLN A 922 7.70 13.49 12.40
N GLY A 923 6.39 13.46 12.67
CA GLY A 923 5.67 14.65 13.10
C GLY A 923 5.52 15.68 11.97
N ALA A 924 5.99 16.90 12.19
CA ALA A 924 5.80 18.05 11.29
C ALA A 924 4.36 18.12 10.74
N ASP A 925 4.18 18.29 9.45
CA ASP A 925 2.91 18.24 8.71
C ASP A 925 2.42 16.80 8.55
N HIS A 926 3.36 15.87 8.38
CA HIS A 926 3.13 14.48 8.00
C HIS A 926 2.24 14.37 6.76
N ASP A 927 2.58 15.10 5.70
CA ASP A 927 1.83 15.13 4.44
C ASP A 927 2.72 14.87 3.22
N MET A 928 2.39 15.45 2.06
CA MET A 928 3.10 15.19 0.80
C MET A 928 4.04 16.34 0.49
N ASP A 929 5.35 16.07 0.52
CA ASP A 929 6.38 17.03 0.14
C ASP A 929 7.01 16.70 -1.20
N SER A 930 7.10 15.42 -1.58
CA SER A 930 7.58 15.04 -2.91
C SER A 930 6.99 13.75 -3.46
N ILE A 931 6.87 13.67 -4.78
CA ILE A 931 6.38 12.50 -5.50
C ILE A 931 7.40 12.09 -6.56
N VAL A 932 7.83 10.83 -6.50
CA VAL A 932 8.69 10.22 -7.52
C VAL A 932 7.99 9.05 -8.18
N LYS A 933 8.01 9.05 -9.51
CA LYS A 933 7.63 7.89 -10.33
C LYS A 933 8.80 6.97 -10.55
N TYR A 934 8.54 5.68 -10.43
CA TYR A 934 9.46 4.59 -10.70
C TYR A 934 8.87 3.75 -11.83
N GLU A 935 9.62 3.62 -12.93
CA GLU A 935 9.29 2.72 -14.03
C GLU A 935 10.37 1.65 -14.14
N VAL A 936 9.97 0.38 -14.04
CA VAL A 936 10.88 -0.77 -14.11
C VAL A 936 10.60 -1.55 -15.39
N CYS A 937 11.57 -1.51 -16.30
CA CYS A 937 11.53 -2.14 -17.60
C CYS A 937 12.31 -3.46 -17.59
N THR A 938 11.69 -4.54 -18.08
CA THR A 938 12.39 -5.79 -18.42
C THR A 938 12.57 -5.91 -19.94
N ALA A 939 13.37 -6.87 -20.40
CA ALA A 939 13.48 -7.19 -21.82
C ALA A 939 12.12 -7.52 -22.48
N THR A 940 11.23 -8.18 -21.75
CA THR A 940 9.86 -8.45 -22.23
C THR A 940 9.07 -7.15 -22.36
N ALA A 941 9.12 -6.27 -21.34
CA ALA A 941 8.43 -4.99 -21.41
C ALA A 941 8.89 -4.09 -22.57
N ALA A 942 10.20 -4.11 -22.85
CA ALA A 942 10.77 -3.41 -23.99
C ALA A 942 10.29 -3.98 -25.33
N THR A 943 10.23 -5.32 -25.45
CA THR A 943 9.75 -6.00 -26.65
C THR A 943 8.25 -5.76 -26.91
N ASP A 944 7.45 -5.78 -25.84
CA ASP A 944 6.00 -5.60 -25.91
C ASP A 944 5.58 -4.12 -25.99
N GLY A 945 6.52 -3.19 -25.78
CA GLY A 945 6.27 -1.76 -25.88
C GLY A 945 5.45 -1.17 -24.72
N TYR A 946 5.60 -1.69 -23.50
CA TYR A 946 4.92 -1.11 -22.32
C TYR A 946 5.55 0.22 -21.91
N GLY A 947 4.73 1.18 -21.50
CA GLY A 947 5.17 2.47 -21.00
C GLY A 947 6.20 3.15 -21.90
N SER A 948 7.25 3.70 -21.29
CA SER A 948 8.43 4.22 -21.99
C SER A 948 9.47 3.11 -22.28
N CYS A 949 9.24 1.86 -21.90
CA CYS A 949 10.17 0.75 -22.10
C CYS A 949 10.35 0.38 -23.58
N GLY A 950 9.37 0.70 -24.44
CA GLY A 950 9.44 0.37 -25.88
C GLY A 950 10.63 0.98 -26.62
N SER A 951 11.27 2.01 -26.07
CA SER A 951 12.51 2.59 -26.60
C SER A 951 13.79 1.91 -26.11
N SER A 952 13.69 1.03 -25.10
CA SER A 952 14.83 0.39 -24.45
C SER A 952 15.27 -0.87 -25.20
N THR A 953 16.57 -1.21 -25.16
CA THR A 953 17.10 -2.45 -25.75
C THR A 953 17.80 -3.27 -24.68
N LEU A 954 17.08 -4.18 -24.03
CA LEU A 954 17.56 -4.92 -22.85
C LEU A 954 17.78 -6.41 -23.14
N ALA A 955 18.88 -6.98 -22.65
CA ALA A 955 19.08 -8.43 -22.64
C ALA A 955 18.20 -9.13 -21.59
N ALA A 956 18.00 -10.44 -21.74
CA ALA A 956 17.12 -11.24 -20.87
C ALA A 956 17.52 -11.25 -19.37
N ASN A 957 18.78 -10.93 -19.08
CA ASN A 957 19.35 -10.81 -17.73
C ASN A 957 19.54 -9.34 -17.30
N GLN A 958 18.90 -8.40 -17.99
CA GLN A 958 18.95 -6.97 -17.67
C GLN A 958 17.55 -6.44 -17.33
N ILE A 959 17.54 -5.42 -16.48
CA ILE A 959 16.40 -4.55 -16.24
C ILE A 959 16.86 -3.09 -16.39
N GLU A 960 15.95 -2.18 -16.69
CA GLU A 960 16.20 -0.73 -16.61
C GLU A 960 15.24 -0.13 -15.59
N ILE A 961 15.76 0.74 -14.71
CA ILE A 961 14.95 1.51 -13.77
C ILE A 961 15.02 2.97 -14.19
N LYS A 962 13.86 3.62 -14.33
CA LYS A 962 13.71 5.04 -14.65
C LYS A 962 12.99 5.75 -13.52
N LEU A 963 13.54 6.87 -13.08
CA LEU A 963 12.95 7.73 -12.05
C LEU A 963 12.58 9.09 -12.65
N VAL A 964 11.43 9.62 -12.24
CA VAL A 964 11.01 11.00 -12.53
C VAL A 964 10.49 11.65 -11.26
N SER A 965 11.14 12.73 -10.84
CA SER A 965 10.68 13.62 -9.78
C SER A 965 9.56 14.51 -10.33
N ASP A 966 8.35 14.16 -9.94
CA ASP A 966 7.12 14.52 -10.67
C ASP A 966 6.41 15.73 -10.04
N TYR A 967 6.52 15.83 -8.71
CA TYR A 967 5.99 16.91 -7.90
C TYR A 967 6.89 17.10 -6.68
N ALA A 968 6.97 18.33 -6.19
CA ALA A 968 7.47 18.63 -4.86
C ALA A 968 6.86 19.94 -4.35
N ALA A 969 6.80 20.07 -3.03
CA ALA A 969 6.44 21.27 -2.31
C ALA A 969 7.16 21.26 -0.97
N GLY A 970 7.85 22.34 -0.65
CA GLY A 970 8.55 22.49 0.61
C GLY A 970 9.71 23.46 0.49
N CYS A 971 10.54 23.53 1.52
CA CYS A 971 11.83 24.23 1.44
C CYS A 971 13.03 23.35 1.86
N ILE A 972 12.78 22.09 2.23
CA ILE A 972 13.82 21.12 2.51
C ILE A 972 14.18 20.44 1.19
N ASP A 973 15.47 20.41 0.89
CA ASP A 973 15.94 19.77 -0.34
C ASP A 973 16.06 18.25 -0.11
N GLN A 974 15.22 17.48 -0.77
CA GLN A 974 15.17 16.02 -0.72
C GLN A 974 15.91 15.40 -1.92
N VAL A 975 16.54 14.25 -1.68
CA VAL A 975 17.07 13.36 -2.72
C VAL A 975 16.43 11.99 -2.60
N MET A 976 16.00 11.43 -3.72
CA MET A 976 15.16 10.23 -3.73
C MET A 976 15.73 9.18 -4.67
N GLY A 977 15.44 7.92 -4.35
CA GLY A 977 15.83 6.78 -5.15
C GLY A 977 15.41 5.46 -4.50
N PHE A 978 16.31 4.49 -4.42
CA PHE A 978 15.99 3.13 -3.99
C PHE A 978 17.22 2.38 -3.49
N VAL A 979 16.98 1.33 -2.72
CA VAL A 979 17.96 0.28 -2.44
C VAL A 979 17.65 -0.91 -3.35
N ILE A 980 18.66 -1.42 -4.04
CA ILE A 980 18.52 -2.57 -4.95
C ILE A 980 19.37 -3.74 -4.49
N SER A 981 18.82 -4.95 -4.62
CA SER A 981 19.52 -6.21 -4.39
C SER A 981 19.18 -7.27 -5.43
N GLY A 982 20.12 -8.19 -5.70
CA GLY A 982 19.95 -9.25 -6.72
C GLY A 982 20.58 -8.92 -8.07
N THR A 983 21.39 -7.88 -8.14
CA THR A 983 22.11 -7.40 -9.32
C THR A 983 23.63 -7.51 -9.13
N THR A 984 24.40 -7.22 -10.18
CA THR A 984 25.85 -7.09 -10.07
C THR A 984 26.29 -5.77 -9.42
N GLU A 985 25.36 -4.84 -9.23
CA GLU A 985 25.61 -3.47 -8.75
C GLU A 985 24.62 -3.10 -7.63
N ASP A 986 24.49 -4.00 -6.65
CA ASP A 986 23.65 -3.81 -5.47
C ASP A 986 24.10 -2.62 -4.62
N GLY A 987 23.14 -1.94 -3.99
CA GLY A 987 23.44 -0.77 -3.16
C GLY A 987 22.29 0.22 -3.06
N VAL A 988 22.60 1.36 -2.45
CA VAL A 988 21.71 2.52 -2.34
C VAL A 988 21.96 3.45 -3.53
N TYR A 989 20.89 3.88 -4.18
CA TYR A 989 20.88 4.84 -5.27
C TYR A 989 19.98 6.01 -4.88
N LEU A 990 20.48 7.25 -4.97
CA LEU A 990 19.72 8.48 -4.70
C LEU A 990 19.88 9.48 -5.87
N PRO A 991 19.42 9.15 -7.09
CA PRO A 991 19.85 9.86 -8.27
C PRO A 991 19.06 11.10 -8.64
N VAL A 992 17.86 11.30 -8.07
CA VAL A 992 17.02 12.47 -8.38
C VAL A 992 16.85 13.36 -7.16
N LYS A 993 16.76 14.67 -7.39
CA LYS A 993 16.32 15.65 -6.39
C LYS A 993 14.81 15.86 -6.49
N ASP A 994 14.22 16.49 -5.48
CA ASP A 994 12.84 16.97 -5.56
C ASP A 994 12.69 18.03 -6.68
N LYS A 995 11.45 18.30 -7.07
CA LYS A 995 11.16 19.07 -8.28
C LYS A 995 11.37 20.57 -8.11
N ASP A 996 11.19 21.07 -6.89
CA ASP A 996 11.19 22.49 -6.56
C ASP A 996 12.56 23.00 -6.06
N VAL A 997 13.54 22.14 -5.81
CA VAL A 997 14.95 22.55 -5.67
C VAL A 997 15.39 23.36 -6.90
N GLY A 998 15.58 24.66 -6.68
CA GLY A 998 15.96 25.63 -7.68
C GLY A 998 17.47 25.70 -7.93
N SER A 999 18.00 26.92 -7.96
CA SER A 999 19.43 27.20 -8.11
C SER A 999 20.15 27.19 -6.76
N THR A 1000 21.47 27.07 -6.78
CA THR A 1000 22.31 27.25 -5.59
C THR A 1000 22.00 28.55 -4.84
N ASP A 1001 21.86 28.46 -3.52
CA ASP A 1001 21.64 29.62 -2.66
C ASP A 1001 22.36 29.45 -1.30
N GLY A 1002 21.81 30.04 -0.23
CA GLY A 1002 22.43 30.03 1.10
C GLY A 1002 22.37 28.68 1.82
N ASP A 1003 21.39 27.85 1.47
CA ASP A 1003 21.12 26.57 2.12
C ASP A 1003 20.98 25.39 1.17
N THR A 1004 20.92 25.62 -0.14
CA THR A 1004 21.04 24.59 -1.19
C THR A 1004 22.43 24.61 -1.84
N PRO A 1005 23.32 23.62 -1.55
CA PRO A 1005 24.62 23.50 -2.20
C PRO A 1005 24.51 23.21 -3.70
N ALA A 1006 25.51 23.64 -4.48
CA ALA A 1006 25.55 23.41 -5.93
C ALA A 1006 25.42 21.92 -6.33
N VAL A 1007 26.04 21.03 -5.55
CA VAL A 1007 25.95 19.57 -5.79
C VAL A 1007 24.53 19.02 -5.71
N VAL A 1008 23.63 19.66 -4.94
CA VAL A 1008 22.20 19.29 -4.84
C VAL A 1008 21.42 20.02 -5.93
N ALA A 1009 21.63 21.34 -6.09
CA ALA A 1009 20.97 22.15 -7.11
C ALA A 1009 21.18 21.60 -8.53
N ASP A 1010 22.36 21.06 -8.84
CA ASP A 1010 22.72 20.54 -10.16
C ASP A 1010 22.24 19.09 -10.40
N MET A 1011 21.59 18.43 -9.43
CA MET A 1011 21.06 17.08 -9.61
C MET A 1011 19.91 17.05 -10.62
N PRO A 1012 19.75 15.93 -11.36
CA PRO A 1012 18.69 15.81 -12.33
C PRO A 1012 17.33 15.51 -11.66
N LEU A 1013 16.24 15.86 -12.36
CA LEU A 1013 14.87 15.45 -12.02
C LEU A 1013 14.50 14.09 -12.61
N THR A 1014 15.30 13.60 -13.56
CA THR A 1014 15.08 12.34 -14.26
C THR A 1014 16.36 11.53 -14.29
N TRP A 1015 16.25 10.23 -14.07
CA TRP A 1015 17.40 9.34 -14.12
C TRP A 1015 17.00 7.98 -14.67
N SER A 1016 17.89 7.33 -15.43
CA SER A 1016 17.71 5.94 -15.81
C SER A 1016 19.02 5.17 -15.77
N LYS A 1017 18.91 3.86 -15.47
CA LYS A 1017 20.07 2.96 -15.51
C LYS A 1017 19.64 1.53 -15.79
N GLU A 1018 20.46 0.85 -16.58
CA GLU A 1018 20.40 -0.59 -16.79
C GLU A 1018 21.18 -1.34 -15.70
N PHE A 1019 20.57 -2.39 -15.15
CA PHE A 1019 21.18 -3.29 -14.18
C PHE A 1019 21.31 -4.68 -14.76
N THR A 1020 22.46 -5.31 -14.54
CA THR A 1020 22.65 -6.73 -14.85
C THR A 1020 22.33 -7.58 -13.63
N ILE A 1021 21.53 -8.63 -13.80
CA ILE A 1021 21.13 -9.52 -12.72
C ILE A 1021 22.31 -10.39 -12.30
N GLY A 1022 22.60 -10.38 -10.99
CA GLY A 1022 23.78 -11.02 -10.41
C GLY A 1022 23.48 -12.40 -9.85
N THR A 1023 24.50 -13.27 -9.80
CA THR A 1023 24.42 -14.58 -9.11
C THR A 1023 24.90 -14.51 -7.66
N THR A 1024 25.47 -13.38 -7.23
CA THR A 1024 25.99 -13.13 -5.87
C THR A 1024 25.86 -11.65 -5.50
N SER A 1025 25.30 -11.31 -4.33
CA SER A 1025 25.27 -9.92 -3.83
C SER A 1025 26.56 -9.53 -3.12
N THR A 1026 26.95 -8.25 -3.20
CA THR A 1026 28.15 -7.67 -2.58
C THR A 1026 27.93 -7.29 -1.10
N ALA A 1027 26.70 -6.94 -0.71
CA ALA A 1027 26.24 -6.74 0.67
C ALA A 1027 24.84 -7.33 0.85
N LYS A 1028 24.49 -7.72 2.09
CA LYS A 1028 23.26 -8.46 2.39
C LYS A 1028 22.32 -7.63 3.28
N SER A 1029 21.02 -7.88 3.14
CA SER A 1029 19.99 -7.39 4.07
C SER A 1029 19.83 -8.34 5.24
N LEU A 1030 19.78 -7.81 6.46
CA LEU A 1030 19.47 -8.59 7.65
C LEU A 1030 17.98 -8.94 7.69
N LYS A 1031 17.61 -10.05 8.32
CA LYS A 1031 16.21 -10.25 8.72
C LYS A 1031 15.87 -9.23 9.81
N ASN A 1032 14.59 -8.90 9.96
CA ASN A 1032 14.15 -7.96 11.00
C ASN A 1032 14.38 -8.53 12.42
N PRO A 1033 14.49 -7.69 13.46
CA PRO A 1033 14.73 -8.13 14.83
C PRO A 1033 13.69 -9.13 15.36
N LEU A 1034 12.42 -8.97 14.97
CA LEU A 1034 11.33 -9.83 15.43
C LEU A 1034 11.42 -11.24 14.85
N TRP A 1035 11.96 -11.41 13.64
CA TRP A 1035 12.25 -12.72 13.06
C TRP A 1035 13.26 -13.49 13.92
N TYR A 1036 14.35 -12.83 14.32
CA TYR A 1036 15.34 -13.43 15.22
C TYR A 1036 14.76 -13.69 16.62
N ALA A 1037 13.92 -12.78 17.13
CA ALA A 1037 13.23 -12.96 18.40
C ALA A 1037 12.32 -14.19 18.42
N ALA A 1038 11.63 -14.50 17.32
CA ALA A 1038 10.82 -15.70 17.18
C ALA A 1038 11.66 -16.99 17.11
N LYS A 1039 12.73 -16.99 16.30
CA LYS A 1039 13.64 -18.13 16.16
C LYS A 1039 14.31 -18.49 17.49
N TRP A 1040 14.94 -17.51 18.12
CA TRP A 1040 15.76 -17.71 19.32
C TRP A 1040 14.96 -17.74 20.62
N GLY A 1041 13.70 -17.28 20.60
CA GLY A 1041 12.82 -17.25 21.78
C GLY A 1041 11.81 -18.38 21.88
N GLY A 1042 11.60 -19.17 20.83
CA GLY A 1042 10.52 -20.18 20.82
C GLY A 1042 10.89 -21.56 20.24
N PHE A 1043 12.15 -21.81 19.91
CA PHE A 1043 12.59 -23.10 19.37
C PHE A 1043 12.34 -24.27 20.34
N GLU A 1044 12.20 -25.48 19.78
CA GLU A 1044 12.17 -26.75 20.51
C GLU A 1044 13.54 -27.39 20.47
N ASP A 1045 14.32 -27.23 21.54
CA ASP A 1045 15.66 -27.82 21.65
C ASP A 1045 15.57 -29.36 21.68
N LYS A 1046 15.96 -30.01 20.58
CA LYS A 1046 15.88 -31.47 20.42
C LYS A 1046 17.17 -32.17 20.81
N ASN A 1047 18.30 -31.48 20.72
CA ASN A 1047 19.62 -32.03 21.00
C ASN A 1047 20.19 -31.61 22.37
N GLY A 1048 19.52 -30.70 23.08
CA GLY A 1048 19.85 -30.25 24.43
C GLY A 1048 20.99 -29.22 24.49
N ASN A 1049 21.36 -28.61 23.36
CA ASN A 1049 22.48 -27.66 23.29
C ASN A 1049 22.06 -26.19 23.58
N ASN A 1050 20.78 -25.94 23.79
CA ASN A 1050 20.17 -24.62 23.96
C ASN A 1050 20.41 -23.67 22.78
N THR A 1051 20.49 -24.15 21.55
CA THR A 1051 20.60 -23.33 20.33
C THR A 1051 19.68 -23.86 19.24
N PRO A 1052 19.06 -23.00 18.41
CA PRO A 1052 18.23 -23.44 17.28
C PRO A 1052 19.10 -23.77 16.05
N ASP A 1053 20.00 -24.75 16.19
CA ASP A 1053 20.98 -25.12 15.15
C ASP A 1053 20.46 -26.18 14.19
N LEU A 1054 19.45 -26.95 14.58
CA LEU A 1054 18.77 -27.90 13.70
C LEU A 1054 17.49 -27.28 13.11
N ARG A 1055 17.26 -27.49 11.81
CA ARG A 1055 16.04 -27.02 11.11
C ARG A 1055 14.77 -27.44 11.85
N GLU A 1056 14.73 -28.68 12.32
CA GLU A 1056 13.56 -29.28 12.97
C GLU A 1056 13.23 -28.68 14.35
N GLU A 1057 14.07 -27.78 14.88
CA GLU A 1057 13.87 -27.10 16.16
C GLU A 1057 13.17 -25.75 16.00
N TRP A 1058 13.27 -25.12 14.83
CA TRP A 1058 12.75 -23.77 14.60
C TRP A 1058 11.92 -23.61 13.33
N ALA A 1059 12.01 -24.51 12.34
CA ALA A 1059 11.25 -24.47 11.09
C ALA A 1059 10.86 -25.89 10.63
N LYS A 1060 10.04 -26.57 11.45
CA LYS A 1060 9.72 -27.99 11.23
C LYS A 1060 8.95 -28.27 9.93
N ASP A 1061 8.16 -27.29 9.48
CA ASP A 1061 7.27 -27.42 8.31
C ASP A 1061 7.99 -27.06 6.99
N CYS A 1062 9.26 -26.66 7.05
CA CYS A 1062 10.05 -26.22 5.90
C CYS A 1062 10.97 -27.29 5.35
N THR A 1063 11.18 -27.40 4.04
CA THR A 1063 12.19 -28.34 3.50
C THR A 1063 13.60 -27.77 3.55
N ALA A 1064 14.62 -28.61 3.35
CA ALA A 1064 16.01 -28.13 3.23
C ALA A 1064 16.23 -27.24 2.00
N ALA A 1065 15.43 -27.40 0.93
CA ALA A 1065 15.53 -26.59 -0.27
C ALA A 1065 14.98 -25.17 -0.05
N ASP A 1066 13.98 -25.02 0.81
CA ASP A 1066 13.24 -23.76 1.00
C ASP A 1066 13.75 -22.95 2.21
N ILE A 1067 14.78 -23.43 2.91
CA ILE A 1067 15.17 -22.91 4.23
C ILE A 1067 15.51 -21.40 4.24
N ASN A 1068 15.98 -20.85 3.13
CA ASN A 1068 16.30 -19.42 2.99
C ASN A 1068 15.06 -18.52 2.88
N GLN A 1069 13.92 -19.12 2.53
CA GLN A 1069 12.62 -18.45 2.40
C GLN A 1069 11.71 -18.73 3.60
N CYS A 1070 12.18 -19.55 4.55
CA CYS A 1070 11.40 -20.01 5.67
C CYS A 1070 11.36 -19.04 6.84
N ASN A 1071 10.18 -18.98 7.46
CA ASN A 1071 9.95 -18.28 8.72
C ASN A 1071 9.97 -19.28 9.89
N PRO A 1072 10.43 -18.85 11.08
CA PRO A 1072 10.37 -19.67 12.29
C PRO A 1072 8.94 -20.10 12.63
N ASP A 1073 8.78 -21.27 13.25
CA ASP A 1073 7.48 -21.85 13.62
C ASP A 1073 6.65 -20.92 14.54
N ASN A 1074 7.30 -20.03 15.29
CA ASN A 1074 6.64 -19.06 16.17
C ASN A 1074 6.62 -17.63 15.59
N TYR A 1075 6.92 -17.46 14.29
CA TYR A 1075 6.86 -16.19 13.56
C TYR A 1075 5.66 -16.19 12.61
N TYR A 1076 4.66 -15.38 12.94
CA TYR A 1076 3.41 -15.26 12.21
C TYR A 1076 3.41 -13.91 11.49
N GLN A 1077 3.86 -13.91 10.24
CA GLN A 1077 3.87 -12.70 9.42
C GLN A 1077 2.47 -12.36 8.94
N VAL A 1078 2.08 -11.10 9.11
CA VAL A 1078 0.83 -10.54 8.62
C VAL A 1078 1.18 -9.44 7.63
N VAL A 1079 1.32 -9.84 6.36
CA VAL A 1079 1.39 -8.90 5.22
C VAL A 1079 0.00 -8.46 4.80
N ASN A 1080 -0.90 -9.44 4.76
CA ASN A 1080 -2.28 -9.29 4.33
C ASN A 1080 -3.21 -9.30 5.55
N PRO A 1081 -3.97 -8.22 5.82
CA PRO A 1081 -4.88 -8.15 6.97
C PRO A 1081 -5.98 -9.20 6.99
N LEU A 1082 -6.36 -9.77 5.83
CA LEU A 1082 -7.31 -10.90 5.75
C LEU A 1082 -6.79 -12.13 6.49
N LYS A 1083 -5.46 -12.25 6.65
CA LYS A 1083 -4.83 -13.36 7.37
C LYS A 1083 -4.61 -13.07 8.85
N LEU A 1084 -4.81 -11.84 9.32
CA LEU A 1084 -4.49 -11.43 10.69
C LEU A 1084 -5.19 -12.32 11.72
N ARG A 1085 -6.49 -12.57 11.56
CA ARG A 1085 -7.26 -13.45 12.45
C ARG A 1085 -6.69 -14.86 12.47
N ARG A 1086 -6.43 -15.42 11.29
CA ARG A 1086 -5.89 -16.78 11.14
C ARG A 1086 -4.52 -16.91 11.81
N GLN A 1087 -3.64 -15.94 11.59
CA GLN A 1087 -2.30 -15.92 12.16
C GLN A 1087 -2.31 -15.76 13.68
N LEU A 1088 -3.09 -14.83 14.22
CA LEU A 1088 -3.25 -14.67 15.68
C LEU A 1088 -3.89 -15.91 16.32
N ASN A 1089 -4.93 -16.47 15.70
CA ASN A 1089 -5.58 -17.70 16.18
C ASN A 1089 -4.60 -18.88 16.17
N LYS A 1090 -3.78 -19.01 15.12
CA LYS A 1090 -2.72 -20.02 15.03
C LYS A 1090 -1.69 -19.82 16.13
N ALA A 1091 -1.24 -18.58 16.38
CA ALA A 1091 -0.31 -18.27 17.47
C ALA A 1091 -0.85 -18.69 18.85
N LEU A 1092 -2.10 -18.33 19.17
CA LEU A 1092 -2.74 -18.71 20.45
C LEU A 1092 -2.94 -20.22 20.57
N THR A 1093 -3.35 -20.89 19.49
CA THR A 1093 -3.49 -22.36 19.45
C THR A 1093 -2.13 -23.06 19.63
N ASP A 1094 -1.07 -22.53 19.02
CA ASP A 1094 0.27 -23.09 19.13
C ASP A 1094 0.83 -22.89 20.55
N ILE A 1095 0.57 -21.75 21.19
CA ILE A 1095 0.85 -21.53 22.61
C ILE A 1095 0.17 -22.59 23.48
N LEU A 1096 -1.13 -22.84 23.30
CA LEU A 1096 -1.84 -23.90 24.03
C LEU A 1096 -1.22 -25.27 23.81
N ARG A 1097 -0.81 -25.59 22.57
CA ARG A 1097 -0.14 -26.86 22.25
C ARG A 1097 1.17 -27.05 23.01
N ARG A 1098 1.94 -25.98 23.24
CA ARG A 1098 3.18 -26.02 24.06
C ARG A 1098 2.90 -26.31 25.53
N VAL A 1099 1.68 -26.04 26.01
CA VAL A 1099 1.27 -26.37 27.38
C VAL A 1099 0.92 -27.85 27.47
N THR A 1100 0.12 -28.37 26.52
CA THR A 1100 -0.36 -29.77 26.50
C THR A 1100 0.70 -30.81 26.15
N SER A 1101 1.75 -30.46 25.40
CA SER A 1101 2.84 -31.40 25.09
C SER A 1101 3.80 -31.67 26.26
N GLY A 1102 3.59 -31.00 27.41
CA GLY A 1102 4.36 -31.20 28.64
C GLY A 1102 3.65 -32.04 29.71
N THR A 1103 2.49 -32.64 29.39
CA THR A 1103 1.85 -33.72 30.14
C THR A 1103 2.02 -35.02 29.38
#